data_AF-M1P967-F1
#
_entry.id   AF-M1P967-F1
#
_cell.length_a   1.000
_cell.length_b   1.000
_cell.length_c   1.000
_cell.angle_alpha   90.00
_cell.angle_beta   90.00
_cell.angle_gamma   90.00
#
_symmetry.space_group_name_H-M   'P 1'
#
loop_
_entity.id
_entity.type
_entity.pdbx_description
1 polymer ?
#
loop_
_entity_poly.entity_id
_entity_poly.type
_entity_poly.pdbx_seq_one_letter_code
_entity_poly.pdbx_strand_id
1 'polypeptide(L)'
;MNLITISIDSRYVSVPQNTTVLEAARQIGIIIPTLCHVDGKPSDTPCNLCVVEVEGQSNFMQSCVTPVQKGMVVITHSDALSKHRQHLLSKLAKTHFGDCKAPCNLTCPGQINVQGYIAHVAKGQYEEALRLIMERNPMPFSVGRVCPRFCETRCRRILVDEPVSINHLKRFVADWCMTHEIDLKITKDKPTGKRVAIIGGGPAGLTAAYFLTRKGHEVTIFEAAPKLGGALRYGFLEYRIPREVLDYEINTILRLGISVKLSQKWGRDFNIQSLKEQGYDAVFIASGAGIDNSLDIPGGIGPHVYTAMNYLRKVAEGKKTDIGKRVAVIGGNNIAMEVARTLLRQDVDEVTVVYPRARLEMTAHQRNIKEAENEGIQFLLMASPYEIIQRENKRSRLELKLIRMKLGKQNSKGKREPEPIPGTSNILQVDSIIASLGQSAVSGNFEGGDIEESIELSPRETINSNTRTSQTNIDGIFAGGDAVSGPKSVIQAVVSARRAATNIHAYIMGEDKEPADSRFNFTRGKTFDDVDFKNFSDIKITLRERMPTRPPEICNKDFDEVKLGFTEKMARREADRCLSCGCTAFDRCDLKKMLIEHTININKTGMGITPIYGKDYSHPAFIIDRDKCIYCRRCERSCEYDALELGIESMDGAGQITGLTINFKDNCVSCGACIDSCSTGALNKKAQTIPIQAEAVREVRTTCPYCGAGCQMLLRVKGNTIIEVNSEKDLAPNYGALCVKGRLAHEFVQHKERLKKPLIRKNGILVEVGWDEALEYTAKRFFDLKAMYGADSIAAFSCARATNEENYLMQKFMRTSIGTNNIDHCARL
;
A
#
# COMPACT_ATOMS: atom_id res chain seq x y z
N MET A 1 -24.52 10.42 -47.03
CA MET A 1 -25.08 9.42 -46.09
C MET A 1 -26.35 10.00 -45.52
N ASN A 2 -27.47 9.26 -45.51
CA ASN A 2 -28.70 9.74 -44.86
C ASN A 2 -28.47 9.77 -43.34
N LEU A 3 -28.53 10.96 -42.75
CA LEU A 3 -28.42 11.17 -41.31
C LEU A 3 -29.81 11.11 -40.68
N ILE A 4 -29.92 10.44 -39.54
CA ILE A 4 -31.13 10.36 -38.72
C ILE A 4 -30.88 11.14 -37.44
N THR A 5 -31.79 12.07 -37.11
CA THR A 5 -31.77 12.82 -35.86
C THR A 5 -32.68 12.18 -34.84
N ILE A 6 -32.16 11.93 -33.64
CA ILE A 6 -32.87 11.41 -32.47
C ILE A 6 -32.58 12.27 -31.24
N SER A 7 -33.38 12.11 -30.18
CA SER A 7 -33.14 12.73 -28.87
C SER A 7 -32.76 11.66 -27.85
N ILE A 8 -31.71 11.89 -27.06
CA ILE A 8 -31.27 11.02 -25.95
C ILE A 8 -31.10 11.91 -24.72
N ASP A 9 -31.90 11.68 -23.66
CA ASP A 9 -31.93 12.52 -22.45
C ASP A 9 -32.04 14.03 -22.77
N SER A 10 -32.94 14.38 -23.69
CA SER A 10 -33.16 15.75 -24.19
C SER A 10 -32.00 16.37 -24.98
N ARG A 11 -30.99 15.57 -25.37
CA ARG A 11 -29.90 16.00 -26.27
C ARG A 11 -30.09 15.40 -27.66
N TYR A 12 -29.99 16.23 -28.69
CA TYR A 12 -30.12 15.79 -30.07
C TYR A 12 -28.79 15.30 -30.65
N VAL A 13 -28.84 14.23 -31.43
CA VAL A 13 -27.69 13.70 -32.18
C VAL A 13 -28.12 13.26 -33.58
N SER A 14 -27.30 13.57 -34.58
CA SER A 14 -27.50 13.17 -35.97
C SER A 14 -26.44 12.16 -36.38
N VAL A 15 -26.85 10.93 -36.67
CA VAL A 15 -25.95 9.81 -36.99
C VAL A 15 -26.32 9.12 -38.30
N PRO A 16 -25.39 8.42 -38.97
CA PRO A 16 -25.72 7.62 -40.14
C PRO A 16 -26.83 6.60 -39.87
N GLN A 17 -27.67 6.35 -40.88
CA GLN A 17 -28.64 5.26 -40.85
C GLN A 17 -27.96 3.93 -40.49
N ASN A 18 -28.61 3.12 -39.65
CA ASN A 18 -28.11 1.86 -39.04
C ASN A 18 -27.14 1.99 -37.86
N THR A 19 -26.76 3.22 -37.45
CA THR A 19 -26.06 3.42 -36.17
C THR A 19 -26.95 2.94 -35.03
N THR A 20 -26.39 2.22 -34.06
CA THR A 20 -27.14 1.78 -32.86
C THR A 20 -27.37 2.94 -31.89
N VAL A 21 -28.37 2.81 -31.02
CA VAL A 21 -28.63 3.80 -29.95
C VAL A 21 -27.40 3.96 -29.04
N LEU A 22 -26.67 2.87 -28.75
CA LEU A 22 -25.45 2.92 -27.94
C LEU A 22 -24.33 3.74 -28.61
N GLU A 23 -24.11 3.55 -29.91
CA GLU A 23 -23.11 4.31 -30.67
C GLU A 23 -23.50 5.80 -30.76
N ALA A 24 -24.79 6.08 -30.99
CA ALA A 24 -25.31 7.45 -30.99
C ALA A 24 -25.12 8.15 -29.64
N ALA A 25 -25.41 7.46 -28.53
CA ALA A 25 -25.18 7.98 -27.17
C ALA A 25 -23.70 8.30 -26.91
N ARG A 26 -22.78 7.44 -27.35
CA ARG A 26 -21.33 7.66 -27.21
C ARG A 26 -20.85 8.93 -27.93
N GLN A 27 -21.41 9.26 -29.09
CA GLN A 27 -21.02 10.47 -29.84
C GLN A 27 -21.31 11.78 -29.10
N ILE A 28 -22.33 11.80 -28.24
CA ILE A 28 -22.70 12.97 -27.42
C ILE A 28 -22.25 12.84 -25.96
N GLY A 29 -21.39 11.86 -25.67
CA GLY A 29 -20.81 11.64 -24.34
C GLY A 29 -21.77 11.05 -23.31
N ILE A 30 -22.91 10.50 -23.72
CA ILE A 30 -23.84 9.80 -22.81
C ILE A 30 -23.37 8.36 -22.63
N ILE A 31 -23.16 7.96 -21.37
CA ILE A 31 -22.65 6.63 -21.01
C ILE A 31 -23.83 5.71 -20.71
N ILE A 32 -24.07 4.74 -21.59
CA ILE A 32 -25.00 3.64 -21.33
C ILE A 32 -24.20 2.43 -20.80
N PRO A 33 -24.56 1.86 -19.63
CA PRO A 33 -23.82 0.75 -19.02
C PRO A 33 -23.76 -0.51 -19.88
N THR A 34 -22.57 -1.12 -20.03
CA THR A 34 -22.39 -2.39 -20.73
C THR A 34 -21.30 -3.25 -20.06
N LEU A 35 -21.50 -4.57 -20.00
CA LEU A 35 -20.45 -5.53 -19.57
C LEU A 35 -20.07 -6.53 -20.66
N CYS A 36 -20.96 -6.82 -21.60
CA CYS A 36 -20.75 -7.82 -22.66
C CYS A 36 -20.42 -7.21 -24.03
N HIS A 37 -20.48 -5.90 -24.20
CA HIS A 37 -20.42 -5.28 -25.52
C HIS A 37 -19.02 -5.39 -26.16
N VAL A 38 -19.01 -5.72 -27.45
CA VAL A 38 -17.86 -5.73 -28.36
C VAL A 38 -18.31 -5.03 -29.62
N ASP A 39 -17.53 -4.06 -30.11
CA ASP A 39 -17.92 -3.25 -31.27
C ASP A 39 -18.13 -4.15 -32.50
N GLY A 40 -19.26 -3.97 -33.20
CA GLY A 40 -19.63 -4.76 -34.39
C GLY A 40 -19.99 -6.24 -34.14
N LYS A 41 -19.93 -6.73 -32.90
CA LYS A 41 -20.15 -8.16 -32.55
C LYS A 41 -21.23 -8.30 -31.46
N PRO A 42 -22.53 -8.37 -31.82
CA PRO A 42 -23.62 -8.50 -30.86
C PRO A 42 -23.51 -9.78 -30.02
N SER A 43 -24.10 -9.78 -28.83
CA SER A 43 -24.05 -10.91 -27.90
C SER A 43 -25.34 -11.73 -27.97
N ASP A 44 -25.23 -13.03 -28.24
CA ASP A 44 -26.35 -13.97 -28.12
C ASP A 44 -26.80 -14.20 -26.67
N THR A 45 -25.98 -13.76 -25.71
CA THR A 45 -26.27 -13.77 -24.26
C THR A 45 -26.11 -12.33 -23.73
N PRO A 46 -27.09 -11.45 -23.97
CA PRO A 46 -26.94 -10.04 -23.65
C PRO A 46 -26.92 -9.82 -22.13
N CYS A 47 -26.04 -8.94 -21.66
CA CYS A 47 -25.99 -8.59 -20.23
C CYS A 47 -27.20 -7.79 -19.76
N ASN A 48 -28.00 -7.23 -20.69
CA ASN A 48 -29.17 -6.39 -20.46
C ASN A 48 -28.95 -5.12 -19.61
N LEU A 49 -27.70 -4.77 -19.27
CA LEU A 49 -27.39 -3.50 -18.61
C LEU A 49 -27.59 -2.29 -19.54
N CYS A 50 -27.44 -2.52 -20.85
CA CYS A 50 -27.51 -1.51 -21.89
C CYS A 50 -28.93 -1.05 -22.24
N VAL A 51 -29.94 -1.58 -21.54
CA VAL A 51 -31.32 -1.29 -21.88
C VAL A 51 -31.66 0.18 -21.59
N VAL A 52 -32.54 0.72 -22.43
CA VAL A 52 -33.04 2.09 -22.41
C VAL A 52 -34.55 2.09 -22.57
N GLU A 53 -35.18 3.18 -22.15
CA GLU A 53 -36.57 3.45 -22.44
C GLU A 53 -36.66 4.24 -23.75
N VAL A 54 -37.66 3.93 -24.58
CA VAL A 54 -37.94 4.64 -25.83
C VAL A 54 -39.41 5.05 -25.80
N GLU A 55 -39.70 6.33 -26.03
CA GLU A 55 -41.09 6.81 -26.04
C GLU A 55 -41.94 6.04 -27.05
N GLY A 56 -43.15 5.65 -26.63
CA GLY A 56 -44.06 4.83 -27.44
C GLY A 56 -43.77 3.33 -27.43
N GLN A 57 -42.69 2.88 -26.78
CA GLN A 57 -42.41 1.46 -26.55
C GLN A 57 -42.79 1.06 -25.12
N SER A 58 -43.47 -0.08 -24.97
CA SER A 58 -43.88 -0.60 -23.65
C SER A 58 -42.78 -1.36 -22.92
N ASN A 59 -41.79 -1.88 -23.65
CA ASN A 59 -40.67 -2.67 -23.12
C ASN A 59 -39.35 -1.90 -23.23
N PHE A 60 -38.40 -2.23 -22.36
CA PHE A 60 -37.04 -1.72 -22.50
C PHE A 60 -36.37 -2.27 -23.77
N MET A 61 -35.61 -1.42 -24.44
CA MET A 61 -34.91 -1.73 -25.68
C MET A 61 -33.41 -1.83 -25.44
N GLN A 62 -32.75 -2.80 -26.09
CA GLN A 62 -31.30 -2.98 -25.97
C GLN A 62 -30.55 -1.98 -26.85
N SER A 63 -29.99 -0.92 -26.24
CA SER A 63 -29.33 0.15 -27.00
C SER A 63 -28.19 -0.34 -27.91
N CYS A 64 -27.54 -1.45 -27.56
CA CYS A 64 -26.38 -1.97 -28.28
C CYS A 64 -26.71 -2.71 -29.59
N VAL A 65 -27.98 -3.00 -29.85
CA VAL A 65 -28.44 -3.67 -31.08
C VAL A 65 -29.60 -2.93 -31.75
N THR A 66 -30.32 -2.06 -31.03
CA THR A 66 -31.41 -1.26 -31.57
C THR A 66 -30.86 -0.15 -32.49
N PRO A 67 -31.16 -0.17 -33.82
CA PRO A 67 -30.79 0.90 -34.72
C PRO A 67 -31.60 2.17 -34.42
N VAL A 68 -31.00 3.34 -34.63
CA VAL A 68 -31.73 4.62 -34.50
C VAL A 68 -32.83 4.74 -35.56
N GLN A 69 -33.97 5.29 -35.16
CA GLN A 69 -35.11 5.55 -36.05
C GLN A 69 -35.49 7.04 -36.00
N LYS A 70 -36.00 7.58 -37.11
CA LYS A 70 -36.38 9.00 -37.18
C LYS A 70 -37.42 9.34 -36.13
N GLY A 71 -37.15 10.38 -35.33
CA GLY A 71 -38.06 10.84 -34.26
C GLY A 71 -37.99 10.01 -32.97
N MET A 72 -37.05 9.08 -32.85
CA MET A 72 -36.84 8.32 -31.62
C MET A 72 -36.43 9.24 -30.46
N VAL A 73 -37.10 9.09 -29.32
CA VAL A 73 -36.78 9.76 -28.06
C VAL A 73 -36.36 8.68 -27.05
N VAL A 74 -35.12 8.74 -26.61
CA VAL A 74 -34.48 7.74 -25.76
C VAL A 74 -34.23 8.33 -24.37
N ILE A 75 -34.59 7.58 -23.34
CA ILE A 75 -34.30 7.89 -21.94
C ILE A 75 -33.32 6.84 -21.41
N THR A 76 -32.16 7.29 -20.94
CA THR A 76 -31.11 6.38 -20.45
C THR A 76 -31.05 6.26 -18.93
N HIS A 77 -31.76 7.16 -18.23
CA HIS A 77 -31.87 7.23 -16.78
C HIS A 77 -33.33 7.37 -16.33
N SER A 78 -33.80 6.38 -15.59
CA SER A 78 -35.11 6.38 -14.90
C SER A 78 -35.02 5.51 -13.64
N ASP A 79 -36.01 5.61 -12.75
CA ASP A 79 -36.11 4.73 -11.58
C ASP A 79 -36.28 3.26 -11.99
N ALA A 80 -37.01 3.00 -13.08
CA ALA A 80 -37.26 1.65 -13.57
C ALA A 80 -35.98 1.03 -14.16
N LEU A 81 -35.22 1.78 -14.97
CA LEU A 81 -33.91 1.39 -15.48
C LEU A 81 -32.91 1.17 -14.35
N SER A 82 -32.92 2.03 -13.33
CA SER A 82 -32.04 1.91 -12.17
C SER A 82 -32.32 0.63 -11.39
N LYS A 83 -33.59 0.32 -11.09
CA LYS A 83 -34.00 -0.94 -10.45
C LYS A 83 -33.63 -2.17 -11.28
N HIS A 84 -33.83 -2.11 -12.59
CA HIS A 84 -33.47 -3.19 -13.50
C HIS A 84 -31.96 -3.49 -13.49
N ARG A 85 -31.14 -2.44 -13.67
CA ARG A 85 -29.67 -2.56 -13.63
C ARG A 85 -29.20 -3.07 -12.27
N GLN A 86 -29.78 -2.57 -11.17
CA GLN A 86 -29.45 -3.03 -9.82
C GLN A 86 -29.78 -4.51 -9.60
N HIS A 87 -30.93 -4.97 -10.09
CA HIS A 87 -31.32 -6.37 -10.02
C HIS A 87 -30.32 -7.28 -10.76
N LEU A 88 -29.98 -6.94 -12.01
CA LEU A 88 -29.03 -7.70 -12.82
C LEU A 88 -27.62 -7.73 -12.21
N LEU A 89 -27.10 -6.58 -11.79
CA LEU A 89 -25.80 -6.50 -11.14
C LEU A 89 -25.76 -7.31 -9.84
N SER A 90 -26.84 -7.34 -9.08
CA SER A 90 -26.95 -8.16 -7.88
C SER A 90 -26.91 -9.66 -8.20
N LYS A 91 -27.52 -10.09 -9.32
CA LYS A 91 -27.45 -11.47 -9.81
C LYS A 91 -26.03 -11.83 -10.27
N LEU A 92 -25.34 -10.94 -10.99
CA LEU A 92 -23.95 -11.16 -11.42
C LEU A 92 -22.97 -11.19 -10.24
N ALA A 93 -23.16 -10.33 -9.24
CA ALA A 93 -22.33 -10.29 -8.05
C ALA A 93 -22.37 -11.59 -7.24
N LYS A 94 -23.42 -12.40 -7.36
CA LYS A 94 -23.54 -13.71 -6.70
C LYS A 94 -22.60 -14.76 -7.30
N THR A 95 -22.32 -14.70 -8.61
CA THR A 95 -21.44 -15.68 -9.26
C THR A 95 -19.97 -15.30 -9.19
N HIS A 96 -19.65 -14.06 -8.81
CA HIS A 96 -18.28 -13.59 -8.69
C HIS A 96 -17.69 -13.93 -7.32
N PHE A 97 -16.59 -14.69 -7.33
CA PHE A 97 -15.85 -15.10 -6.16
C PHE A 97 -14.34 -14.81 -6.30
N GLY A 98 -13.73 -14.22 -5.29
CA GLY A 98 -12.30 -13.89 -5.31
C GLY A 98 -11.92 -12.77 -4.35
N ASP A 99 -10.64 -12.70 -3.98
CA ASP A 99 -10.11 -11.57 -3.21
C ASP A 99 -9.86 -10.38 -4.14
N CYS A 100 -10.68 -9.33 -4.04
CA CYS A 100 -10.46 -8.10 -4.81
C CYS A 100 -9.21 -7.36 -4.29
N LYS A 101 -9.17 -7.09 -2.99
CA LYS A 101 -8.01 -6.60 -2.24
C LYS A 101 -7.44 -7.75 -1.42
N ALA A 102 -6.12 -7.86 -1.37
CA ALA A 102 -5.46 -8.92 -0.60
C ALA A 102 -5.76 -8.78 0.92
N PRO A 103 -5.91 -9.88 1.67
CA PRO A 103 -6.19 -9.82 3.12
C PRO A 103 -5.15 -9.02 3.93
N CYS A 104 -3.88 -9.03 3.50
CA CYS A 104 -2.80 -8.25 4.11
C CYS A 104 -2.96 -6.74 3.91
N ASN A 105 -3.57 -6.30 2.80
CA ASN A 105 -3.95 -4.90 2.55
C ASN A 105 -5.11 -4.50 3.48
N LEU A 106 -6.15 -5.34 3.57
CA LEU A 106 -7.34 -5.08 4.39
C LEU A 106 -7.05 -5.02 5.89
N THR A 107 -6.11 -5.84 6.36
CA THR A 107 -5.76 -5.91 7.79
C THR A 107 -4.77 -4.80 8.20
N CYS A 108 -4.01 -4.26 7.26
CA CYS A 108 -3.12 -3.14 7.53
C CYS A 108 -3.95 -1.88 7.81
N PRO A 109 -3.81 -1.21 8.97
CA PRO A 109 -4.49 0.08 9.19
C PRO A 109 -4.16 1.10 8.10
N GLY A 110 -2.90 1.07 7.62
CA GLY A 110 -2.40 1.86 6.50
C GLY A 110 -3.08 1.57 5.16
N GLN A 111 -3.70 0.39 5.01
CA GLN A 111 -4.19 -0.14 3.75
C GLN A 111 -3.16 0.01 2.62
N ILE A 112 -1.89 -0.26 2.93
CA ILE A 112 -0.76 -0.18 1.99
C ILE A 112 -0.90 -1.33 0.98
N ASN A 113 -0.54 -1.12 -0.29
CA ASN A 113 -0.52 -2.16 -1.32
C ASN A 113 0.61 -3.18 -1.06
N VAL A 114 0.39 -4.06 -0.08
CA VAL A 114 1.36 -5.07 0.37
C VAL A 114 1.77 -6.00 -0.76
N GLN A 115 0.80 -6.49 -1.54
CA GLN A 115 1.08 -7.40 -2.64
C GLN A 115 1.90 -6.71 -3.73
N GLY A 116 1.58 -5.46 -4.08
CA GLY A 116 2.31 -4.72 -5.11
C GLY A 116 3.76 -4.48 -4.75
N TYR A 117 4.06 -4.00 -3.53
CA TYR A 117 5.46 -3.72 -3.20
C TYR A 117 6.27 -5.01 -3.05
N ILE A 118 5.67 -6.11 -2.58
CA ILE A 118 6.35 -7.41 -2.52
C ILE A 118 6.64 -7.95 -3.93
N ALA A 119 5.71 -7.78 -4.88
CA ALA A 119 5.95 -8.13 -6.28
C ALA A 119 7.14 -7.35 -6.86
N HIS A 120 7.26 -6.06 -6.54
CA HIS A 120 8.45 -5.27 -6.89
C HIS A 120 9.73 -5.81 -6.23
N VAL A 121 9.70 -6.22 -4.95
CA VAL A 121 10.87 -6.84 -4.29
C VAL A 121 11.29 -8.13 -4.99
N ALA A 122 10.35 -9.00 -5.34
CA ALA A 122 10.63 -10.25 -6.08
C ALA A 122 11.32 -9.96 -7.42
N LYS A 123 10.94 -8.86 -8.09
CA LYS A 123 11.52 -8.39 -9.35
C LYS A 123 12.81 -7.58 -9.20
N GLY A 124 13.24 -7.24 -7.97
CA GLY A 124 14.42 -6.39 -7.74
C GLY A 124 14.18 -4.90 -8.00
N GLN A 125 12.91 -4.46 -7.98
CA GLN A 125 12.48 -3.10 -8.30
C GLN A 125 12.27 -2.30 -7.00
N TYR A 126 13.33 -2.14 -6.20
CA TYR A 126 13.22 -1.64 -4.83
C TYR A 126 12.77 -0.17 -4.73
N GLU A 127 13.24 0.67 -5.66
CA GLU A 127 12.82 2.07 -5.75
C GLU A 127 11.30 2.21 -5.94
N GLU A 128 10.71 1.42 -6.85
CA GLU A 128 9.25 1.43 -7.06
C GLU A 128 8.50 0.80 -5.89
N ALA A 129 9.05 -0.24 -5.25
CA ALA A 129 8.49 -0.78 -4.03
C ALA A 129 8.39 0.31 -2.93
N LEU A 130 9.43 1.14 -2.78
CA LEU A 130 9.44 2.22 -1.79
C LEU A 130 8.43 3.31 -2.13
N ARG A 131 8.40 3.77 -3.40
CA ARG A 131 7.41 4.74 -3.89
C ARG A 131 5.99 4.27 -3.60
N LEU A 132 5.70 3.00 -3.91
CA LEU A 132 4.39 2.40 -3.67
C LEU A 132 4.02 2.37 -2.17
N ILE A 133 4.98 2.10 -1.28
CA ILE A 133 4.73 2.19 0.17
C ILE A 133 4.41 3.64 0.58
N MET A 134 5.15 4.61 0.04
CA MET A 134 5.05 6.04 0.38
C MET A 134 3.80 6.75 -0.15
N GLU A 135 3.01 6.11 -1.00
CA GLU A 135 1.68 6.61 -1.37
C GLU A 135 0.73 6.67 -0.17
N ARG A 136 0.88 5.73 0.79
CA ARG A 136 0.00 5.63 1.95
C ARG A 136 0.73 5.75 3.28
N ASN A 137 2.05 5.53 3.29
CA ASN A 137 2.89 5.62 4.47
C ASN A 137 4.20 6.38 4.19
N PRO A 138 4.29 7.68 4.50
CA PRO A 138 5.51 8.46 4.27
C PRO A 138 6.65 8.12 5.23
N MET A 139 6.43 7.22 6.19
CA MET A 139 7.43 6.79 7.17
C MET A 139 7.74 5.28 7.08
N PRO A 140 8.23 4.77 5.93
CA PRO A 140 8.52 3.35 5.76
C PRO A 140 9.71 2.84 6.59
N PHE A 141 10.70 3.70 6.88
CA PHE A 141 11.92 3.34 7.62
C PHE A 141 11.61 3.08 9.10
N SER A 142 10.89 4.01 9.73
CA SER A 142 10.48 3.89 11.12
C SER A 142 9.41 2.82 11.30
N VAL A 143 8.36 2.82 10.46
CA VAL A 143 7.30 1.79 10.53
C VAL A 143 7.88 0.40 10.25
N GLY A 144 8.85 0.26 9.35
CA GLY A 144 9.57 -0.99 9.10
C GLY A 144 10.24 -1.59 10.34
N ARG A 145 10.60 -0.76 11.33
CA ARG A 145 11.25 -1.19 12.57
C ARG A 145 10.27 -1.49 13.71
N VAL A 146 9.23 -0.67 13.87
CA VAL A 146 8.35 -0.73 15.06
C VAL A 146 6.93 -1.26 14.80
N CYS A 147 6.57 -1.58 13.55
CA CYS A 147 5.22 -2.02 13.23
C CYS A 147 4.83 -3.33 13.97
N PRO A 148 3.60 -3.40 14.52
CA PRO A 148 3.03 -4.63 15.08
C PRO A 148 2.79 -5.76 14.07
N ARG A 149 2.89 -5.46 12.77
CA ARG A 149 2.69 -6.40 11.64
C ARG A 149 1.26 -6.91 11.48
N PHE A 150 0.28 -6.01 11.56
CA PHE A 150 -1.13 -6.30 11.29
C PHE A 150 -1.35 -7.02 9.95
N CYS A 151 -0.58 -6.66 8.92
CA CYS A 151 -0.66 -7.30 7.60
C CYS A 151 -0.26 -8.79 7.59
N GLU A 152 0.51 -9.26 8.58
CA GLU A 152 0.97 -10.66 8.67
C GLU A 152 -0.06 -11.56 9.38
N THR A 153 -0.96 -11.01 10.21
CA THR A 153 -1.87 -11.81 11.04
C THR A 153 -2.97 -12.53 10.25
N ARG A 154 -3.26 -12.06 9.03
CA ARG A 154 -4.23 -12.67 8.10
C ARG A 154 -3.62 -13.05 6.76
N CYS A 155 -2.30 -13.23 6.70
CA CYS A 155 -1.65 -13.69 5.49
C CYS A 155 -2.13 -15.10 5.15
N ARG A 156 -2.65 -15.32 3.93
CA ARG A 156 -3.14 -16.65 3.49
C ARG A 156 -2.06 -17.72 3.47
N ARG A 157 -0.79 -17.33 3.41
CA ARG A 157 0.35 -18.25 3.50
C ARG A 157 0.38 -19.05 4.80
N ILE A 158 -0.27 -18.58 5.88
CA ILE A 158 -0.46 -19.33 7.13
C ILE A 158 -1.16 -20.69 6.90
N LEU A 159 -2.02 -20.79 5.88
CA LEU A 159 -2.72 -22.03 5.54
C LEU A 159 -1.82 -23.07 4.82
N VAL A 160 -0.58 -22.69 4.50
CA VAL A 160 0.41 -23.54 3.82
C VAL A 160 1.61 -23.77 4.74
N ASP A 161 2.18 -22.68 5.26
CA ASP A 161 3.33 -22.71 6.17
C ASP A 161 3.31 -21.50 7.15
N GLU A 162 4.17 -20.51 6.94
CA GLU A 162 4.30 -19.33 7.78
C GLU A 162 3.97 -18.05 7.00
N PRO A 163 3.45 -16.99 7.65
CA PRO A 163 3.14 -15.75 6.95
C PRO A 163 4.40 -15.14 6.34
N VAL A 164 4.23 -14.47 5.20
CA VAL A 164 5.32 -13.68 4.59
C VAL A 164 5.76 -12.60 5.57
N SER A 165 7.07 -12.33 5.65
CA SER A 165 7.72 -11.30 6.46
C SER A 165 7.55 -9.92 5.84
N ILE A 166 6.30 -9.55 5.63
CA ILE A 166 5.83 -8.33 4.97
C ILE A 166 6.51 -7.09 5.56
N ASN A 167 6.66 -7.03 6.89
CA ASN A 167 7.27 -5.86 7.53
C ASN A 167 8.79 -5.80 7.35
N HIS A 168 9.47 -6.94 7.31
CA HIS A 168 10.91 -6.98 7.06
C HIS A 168 11.24 -6.64 5.61
N LEU A 169 10.41 -7.07 4.65
CA LEU A 169 10.54 -6.67 3.25
C LEU A 169 10.38 -5.15 3.08
N LYS A 170 9.44 -4.53 3.81
CA LYS A 170 9.28 -3.08 3.84
C LYS A 170 10.53 -2.37 4.37
N ARG A 171 11.07 -2.86 5.50
CA ARG A 171 12.32 -2.33 6.07
C ARG A 171 13.48 -2.47 5.09
N PHE A 172 13.67 -3.66 4.50
CA PHE A 172 14.71 -3.93 3.52
C PHE A 172 14.68 -2.92 2.36
N VAL A 173 13.50 -2.72 1.77
CA VAL A 173 13.34 -1.77 0.65
C VAL A 173 13.73 -0.35 1.06
N ALA A 174 13.30 0.09 2.24
CA ALA A 174 13.64 1.42 2.75
C ALA A 174 15.16 1.55 2.97
N ASP A 175 15.77 0.63 3.71
CA ASP A 175 17.20 0.61 4.00
C ASP A 175 18.05 0.50 2.72
N TRP A 176 17.61 -0.29 1.72
CA TRP A 176 18.26 -0.41 0.42
C TRP A 176 18.27 0.93 -0.32
N CYS A 177 17.15 1.64 -0.37
CA CYS A 177 17.10 2.94 -1.05
C CYS A 177 17.95 4.01 -0.37
N MET A 178 18.03 4.00 0.97
CA MET A 178 18.92 4.91 1.71
C MET A 178 20.39 4.60 1.44
N THR A 179 20.79 3.33 1.49
CA THR A 179 22.20 2.91 1.25
C THR A 179 22.67 3.13 -0.19
N HIS A 180 21.74 3.15 -1.15
CA HIS A 180 22.02 3.44 -2.57
C HIS A 180 21.71 4.90 -2.95
N GLU A 181 21.48 5.77 -1.96
CA GLU A 181 21.26 7.22 -2.15
C GLU A 181 20.17 7.56 -3.19
N ILE A 182 19.11 6.76 -3.21
CA ILE A 182 18.04 6.89 -4.21
C ILE A 182 17.22 8.16 -3.93
N ASP A 183 17.25 9.10 -4.87
CA ASP A 183 16.34 10.24 -4.88
C ASP A 183 14.95 9.81 -5.37
N LEU A 184 13.99 9.80 -4.45
CA LEU A 184 12.62 9.40 -4.74
C LEU A 184 11.86 10.39 -5.63
N LYS A 185 12.35 11.63 -5.77
CA LYS A 185 11.74 12.71 -6.58
C LYS A 185 10.24 12.84 -6.33
N ILE A 186 9.88 13.06 -5.07
CA ILE A 186 8.49 13.14 -4.62
C ILE A 186 7.82 14.36 -5.28
N THR A 187 6.74 14.13 -6.02
CA THR A 187 6.03 15.16 -6.78
C THR A 187 5.01 15.91 -5.93
N LYS A 188 4.76 17.17 -6.32
CA LYS A 188 3.73 18.05 -5.74
C LYS A 188 2.79 18.53 -6.84
N ASP A 189 1.54 18.74 -6.46
CA ASP A 189 0.55 19.44 -7.26
C ASP A 189 0.90 20.95 -7.35
N LYS A 190 0.19 21.68 -8.20
CA LYS A 190 0.39 23.13 -8.35
C LYS A 190 0.13 23.85 -7.01
N PRO A 191 0.86 24.94 -6.71
CA PRO A 191 0.63 25.72 -5.49
C PRO A 191 -0.83 26.18 -5.39
N THR A 192 -1.44 25.97 -4.23
CA THR A 192 -2.83 26.37 -3.95
C THR A 192 -2.93 27.81 -3.43
N GLY A 193 -1.82 28.38 -2.97
CA GLY A 193 -1.78 29.68 -2.27
C GLY A 193 -2.31 29.62 -0.84
N LYS A 194 -2.59 28.42 -0.31
CA LYS A 194 -3.18 28.18 1.01
C LYS A 194 -2.15 27.72 2.03
N ARG A 195 -2.32 28.15 3.29
CA ARG A 195 -1.35 27.94 4.37
C ARG A 195 -1.94 27.10 5.50
N VAL A 196 -1.22 26.07 5.94
CA VAL A 196 -1.62 25.18 7.04
C VAL A 196 -0.57 25.14 8.15
N ALA A 197 -1.01 25.38 9.38
CA ALA A 197 -0.17 25.21 10.57
C ALA A 197 -0.37 23.82 11.19
N ILE A 198 0.72 23.15 11.53
CA ILE A 198 0.71 21.85 12.19
C ILE A 198 1.40 21.98 13.55
N ILE A 199 0.70 21.63 14.62
CA ILE A 199 1.23 21.66 15.99
C ILE A 199 1.71 20.25 16.34
N GLY A 200 3.02 20.07 16.47
CA GLY A 200 3.69 18.80 16.76
C GLY A 200 4.37 18.19 15.54
N GLY A 201 5.67 17.90 15.67
CA GLY A 201 6.54 17.31 14.65
C GLY A 201 6.74 15.80 14.78
N GLY A 202 5.77 15.10 15.38
CA GLY A 202 5.75 13.63 15.48
C GLY A 202 5.25 12.93 14.20
N PRO A 203 4.99 11.61 14.26
CA PRO A 203 4.53 10.84 13.10
C PRO A 203 3.28 11.40 12.43
N ALA A 204 2.31 11.83 13.24
CA ALA A 204 1.07 12.41 12.74
C ALA A 204 1.33 13.76 12.04
N GLY A 205 2.07 14.67 12.67
CA GLY A 205 2.37 15.98 12.08
C GLY A 205 3.18 15.89 10.79
N LEU A 206 4.26 15.10 10.78
CA LEU A 206 5.08 14.88 9.59
C LEU A 206 4.29 14.22 8.45
N THR A 207 3.38 13.28 8.78
CA THR A 207 2.51 12.65 7.78
C THR A 207 1.51 13.66 7.18
N ALA A 208 0.87 14.47 8.03
CA ALA A 208 -0.05 15.49 7.54
C ALA A 208 0.68 16.51 6.67
N ALA A 209 1.87 16.95 7.09
CA ALA A 209 2.70 17.86 6.32
C ALA A 209 3.08 17.29 4.95
N TYR A 210 3.49 16.03 4.90
CA TYR A 210 3.78 15.33 3.66
C TYR A 210 2.60 15.36 2.67
N PHE A 211 1.41 14.96 3.11
CA PHE A 211 0.24 14.89 2.21
C PHE A 211 -0.30 16.27 1.81
N LEU A 212 -0.34 17.24 2.74
CA LEU A 212 -0.80 18.60 2.44
C LEU A 212 0.15 19.34 1.49
N THR A 213 1.46 19.19 1.68
CA THR A 213 2.46 19.81 0.79
C THR A 213 2.44 19.20 -0.60
N ARG A 214 2.21 17.88 -0.70
CA ARG A 214 2.00 17.21 -1.99
C ARG A 214 0.76 17.73 -2.73
N LYS A 215 -0.27 18.18 -2.00
CA LYS A 215 -1.46 18.84 -2.55
C LYS A 215 -1.25 20.32 -2.91
N GLY A 216 -0.02 20.84 -2.79
CA GLY A 216 0.32 22.21 -3.18
C GLY A 216 0.15 23.27 -2.09
N HIS A 217 -0.21 22.87 -0.87
CA HIS A 217 -0.34 23.80 0.27
C HIS A 217 1.03 24.17 0.85
N GLU A 218 1.15 25.39 1.37
CA GLU A 218 2.30 25.80 2.17
C GLU A 218 2.09 25.35 3.62
N VAL A 219 3.03 24.57 4.16
CA VAL A 219 2.88 23.95 5.48
C VAL A 219 4.00 24.37 6.42
N THR A 220 3.63 24.77 7.64
CA THR A 220 4.58 25.03 8.73
C THR A 220 4.31 24.11 9.91
N ILE A 221 5.32 23.37 10.35
CA ILE A 221 5.30 22.55 11.57
C ILE A 221 5.87 23.35 12.73
N PHE A 222 5.14 23.43 13.84
CA PHE A 222 5.57 24.00 15.11
C PHE A 222 5.85 22.85 16.08
N GLU A 223 7.09 22.71 16.53
CA GLU A 223 7.54 21.61 17.40
C GLU A 223 8.12 22.17 18.70
N ALA A 224 7.66 21.65 19.84
CA ALA A 224 8.09 22.07 21.16
C ALA A 224 9.50 21.58 21.51
N ALA A 225 9.92 20.45 20.94
CA ALA A 225 11.24 19.87 21.16
C ALA A 225 12.32 20.46 20.23
N PRO A 226 13.61 20.29 20.56
CA PRO A 226 14.71 20.77 19.73
C PRO A 226 14.87 20.03 18.40
N LYS A 227 14.26 18.85 18.24
CA LYS A 227 14.30 18.04 17.01
C LYS A 227 12.95 17.37 16.76
N LEU A 228 12.61 17.20 15.48
CA LEU A 228 11.43 16.49 14.99
C LEU A 228 11.49 14.98 15.24
N GLY A 229 10.34 14.31 15.14
CA GLY A 229 10.20 12.86 15.23
C GLY A 229 9.29 12.41 16.36
N GLY A 230 8.98 13.28 17.32
CA GLY A 230 8.09 12.99 18.45
C GLY A 230 8.45 11.68 19.14
N ALA A 231 7.47 10.79 19.36
CA ALA A 231 7.70 9.49 19.98
C ALA A 231 8.72 8.59 19.23
N LEU A 232 8.93 8.76 17.92
CA LEU A 232 9.98 8.02 17.19
C LEU A 232 11.38 8.38 17.67
N ARG A 233 11.58 9.64 18.10
CA ARG A 233 12.85 10.11 18.63
C ARG A 233 12.93 9.94 20.14
N TYR A 234 11.92 10.39 20.85
CA TYR A 234 11.97 10.52 22.31
C TYR A 234 11.35 9.32 23.06
N GLY A 235 10.71 8.39 22.33
CA GLY A 235 10.09 7.19 22.88
C GLY A 235 10.73 5.88 22.43
N PHE A 236 11.43 5.86 21.30
CA PHE A 236 12.23 4.71 20.85
C PHE A 236 13.71 5.09 20.86
N LEU A 237 14.55 4.20 21.37
CA LEU A 237 16.00 4.39 21.41
C LEU A 237 16.70 3.76 20.20
N GLU A 238 17.99 4.05 20.07
CA GLU A 238 18.78 3.80 18.85
C GLU A 238 18.87 2.32 18.48
N TYR A 239 18.80 1.44 19.47
CA TYR A 239 18.80 -0.01 19.26
C TYR A 239 17.55 -0.51 18.50
N ARG A 240 16.48 0.31 18.47
CA ARG A 240 15.25 0.09 17.67
C ARG A 240 15.18 1.00 16.45
N ILE A 241 15.49 2.29 16.59
CA ILE A 241 15.46 3.27 15.51
C ILE A 241 16.75 4.12 15.58
N PRO A 242 17.76 3.80 14.76
CA PRO A 242 18.97 4.62 14.66
C PRO A 242 18.65 6.07 14.32
N ARG A 243 19.35 7.04 14.95
CA ARG A 243 19.06 8.47 14.74
C ARG A 243 19.28 8.92 13.31
N GLU A 244 20.35 8.43 12.69
CA GLU A 244 20.68 8.69 11.29
C GLU A 244 19.57 8.24 10.33
N VAL A 245 18.94 7.09 10.58
CA VAL A 245 17.83 6.58 9.78
C VAL A 245 16.58 7.45 9.95
N LEU A 246 16.28 7.84 11.20
CA LEU A 246 15.15 8.72 11.47
C LEU A 246 15.36 10.11 10.86
N ASP A 247 16.57 10.66 10.98
CA ASP A 247 16.94 11.96 10.41
C ASP A 247 16.87 11.91 8.87
N TYR A 248 17.33 10.82 8.24
CA TYR A 248 17.19 10.60 6.80
C TYR A 248 15.71 10.57 6.37
N GLU A 249 14.86 9.82 7.07
CA GLU A 249 13.43 9.73 6.78
C GLU A 249 12.73 11.10 6.93
N ILE A 250 13.02 11.83 8.00
CA ILE A 250 12.47 13.17 8.23
C ILE A 250 12.94 14.14 7.14
N ASN A 251 14.24 14.16 6.84
CA ASN A 251 14.80 15.04 5.82
C ASN A 251 14.22 14.74 4.42
N THR A 252 13.95 13.47 4.12
CA THR A 252 13.27 13.06 2.88
C THR A 252 11.88 13.71 2.77
N ILE A 253 11.15 13.81 3.88
CA ILE A 253 9.85 14.50 3.93
C ILE A 253 10.06 16.02 3.79
N LEU A 254 11.00 16.61 4.54
CA LEU A 254 11.23 18.06 4.54
C LEU A 254 11.72 18.63 3.21
N ARG A 255 12.38 17.82 2.36
CA ARG A 255 12.75 18.19 0.98
C ARG A 255 11.56 18.60 0.11
N LEU A 256 10.33 18.32 0.55
CA LEU A 256 9.10 18.89 -0.01
C LEU A 256 8.93 20.39 0.28
N GLY A 257 9.88 21.08 0.91
CA GLY A 257 9.76 22.52 1.21
C GLY A 257 8.79 22.79 2.37
N ILE A 258 8.78 21.90 3.37
CA ILE A 258 8.00 22.07 4.60
C ILE A 258 8.79 22.99 5.53
N SER A 259 8.15 24.06 6.00
CA SER A 259 8.72 24.98 6.99
C SER A 259 8.62 24.37 8.39
N VAL A 260 9.64 24.59 9.22
CA VAL A 260 9.69 24.04 10.58
C VAL A 260 10.15 25.10 11.57
N LYS A 261 9.42 25.26 12.67
CA LYS A 261 9.82 26.06 13.83
C LYS A 261 9.99 25.14 15.04
N LEU A 262 11.24 24.95 15.44
CA LEU A 262 11.63 24.10 16.57
C LEU A 262 11.64 24.89 17.88
N SER A 263 11.60 24.20 19.00
CA SER A 263 11.59 24.81 20.35
C SER A 263 10.47 25.86 20.52
N GLN A 264 9.31 25.63 19.89
CA GLN A 264 8.11 26.46 20.00
C GLN A 264 7.00 25.66 20.67
N LYS A 265 6.69 25.98 21.92
CA LYS A 265 5.68 25.32 22.73
C LYS A 265 4.32 26.00 22.57
N TRP A 266 3.35 25.27 22.02
CA TRP A 266 1.95 25.69 21.98
C TRP A 266 1.42 25.99 23.39
N GLY A 267 0.68 27.08 23.53
CA GLY A 267 0.14 27.58 24.80
C GLY A 267 1.08 28.53 25.55
N ARG A 268 2.37 28.56 25.19
CA ARG A 268 3.37 29.46 25.79
C ARG A 268 3.96 30.43 24.77
N ASP A 269 4.51 29.91 23.68
CA ASP A 269 5.25 30.69 22.69
C ASP A 269 4.32 31.18 21.56
N PHE A 270 3.21 30.48 21.34
CA PHE A 270 2.14 30.86 20.42
C PHE A 270 0.81 30.20 20.83
N ASN A 271 -0.29 30.75 20.35
CA ASN A 271 -1.64 30.18 20.48
C ASN A 271 -2.35 30.12 19.12
N ILE A 272 -3.49 29.44 19.03
CA ILE A 272 -4.22 29.24 17.78
C ILE A 272 -4.72 30.56 17.20
N GLN A 273 -5.13 31.50 18.05
CA GLN A 273 -5.57 32.82 17.62
C GLN A 273 -4.44 33.56 16.86
N SER A 274 -3.23 33.57 17.40
CA SER A 274 -2.06 34.16 16.75
C SER A 274 -1.70 33.48 15.42
N LEU A 275 -2.01 32.20 15.24
CA LEU A 275 -1.83 31.50 13.97
C LEU A 275 -2.88 31.96 12.96
N LYS A 276 -4.15 32.13 13.37
CA LYS A 276 -5.19 32.68 12.49
C LYS A 276 -4.81 34.09 12.03
N GLU A 277 -4.32 34.94 12.93
CA GLU A 277 -3.85 36.30 12.62
C GLU A 277 -2.63 36.33 11.69
N GLN A 278 -1.76 35.30 11.76
CA GLN A 278 -0.66 35.10 10.81
C GLN A 278 -1.13 34.64 9.42
N GLY A 279 -2.44 34.42 9.21
CA GLY A 279 -3.03 34.07 7.92
C GLY A 279 -2.96 32.58 7.57
N TYR A 280 -2.95 31.68 8.56
CA TYR A 280 -3.13 30.24 8.30
C TYR A 280 -4.61 29.93 8.08
N ASP A 281 -4.95 29.24 6.98
CA ASP A 281 -6.32 28.87 6.62
C ASP A 281 -6.86 27.70 7.48
N ALA A 282 -5.99 26.85 8.02
CA ALA A 282 -6.36 25.76 8.91
C ALA A 282 -5.24 25.40 9.90
N VAL A 283 -5.63 24.79 11.02
CA VAL A 283 -4.70 24.28 12.05
C VAL A 283 -4.93 22.79 12.27
N PHE A 284 -3.85 22.01 12.29
CA PHE A 284 -3.86 20.58 12.64
C PHE A 284 -3.07 20.32 13.93
N ILE A 285 -3.76 19.86 14.96
CA ILE A 285 -3.20 19.52 16.27
C ILE A 285 -2.75 18.06 16.27
N ALA A 286 -1.43 17.86 16.33
CA ALA A 286 -0.74 16.58 16.33
C ALA A 286 0.28 16.50 17.48
N SER A 287 -0.03 17.12 18.62
CA SER A 287 0.82 17.22 19.82
C SER A 287 1.15 15.87 20.46
N GLY A 288 0.35 14.84 20.20
CA GLY A 288 0.45 13.51 20.79
C GLY A 288 -0.15 13.42 22.20
N ALA A 289 0.01 12.28 22.84
CA ALA A 289 -0.35 12.06 24.24
C ALA A 289 0.91 12.19 25.11
N GLY A 290 1.33 13.44 25.37
CA GLY A 290 2.64 13.74 25.96
C GLY A 290 2.71 13.68 27.49
N ILE A 291 1.57 13.52 28.17
CA ILE A 291 1.49 13.50 29.63
C ILE A 291 1.34 12.06 30.09
N ASP A 292 2.25 11.59 30.92
CA ASP A 292 2.19 10.25 31.51
C ASP A 292 1.34 10.26 32.78
N ASN A 293 0.52 9.21 32.95
CA ASN A 293 -0.18 8.98 34.20
C ASN A 293 0.78 8.54 35.31
N SER A 294 0.68 9.18 36.47
CA SER A 294 1.44 8.82 37.67
C SER A 294 0.80 7.66 38.44
N LEU A 295 1.54 7.08 39.38
CA LEU A 295 1.03 6.08 40.31
C LEU A 295 0.16 6.74 41.39
N ASP A 296 -1.12 6.40 41.42
CA ASP A 296 -2.07 6.88 42.43
C ASP A 296 -2.05 6.00 43.68
N ILE A 297 -0.91 6.02 44.39
CA ILE A 297 -0.68 5.32 45.66
C ILE A 297 0.21 6.18 46.57
N PRO A 298 0.19 5.98 47.90
CA PRO A 298 1.13 6.64 48.79
C PRO A 298 2.59 6.39 48.36
N GLY A 299 3.37 7.46 48.21
CA GLY A 299 4.74 7.42 47.69
C GLY A 299 4.87 7.27 46.18
N GLY A 300 3.76 7.30 45.42
CA GLY A 300 3.70 7.20 43.96
C GLY A 300 4.37 8.35 43.20
N ILE A 301 4.67 9.45 43.90
CA ILE A 301 5.44 10.59 43.39
C ILE A 301 6.54 10.88 44.41
N GLY A 302 7.79 10.95 43.96
CA GLY A 302 8.92 11.23 44.84
C GLY A 302 10.27 10.92 44.18
N PRO A 303 11.38 11.07 44.92
CA PRO A 303 12.72 10.72 44.45
C PRO A 303 12.79 9.29 43.93
N HIS A 304 13.51 9.10 42.81
CA HIS A 304 13.71 7.81 42.12
C HIS A 304 12.44 7.12 41.59
N VAL A 305 11.29 7.82 41.59
CA VAL A 305 10.06 7.38 40.93
C VAL A 305 9.87 8.21 39.65
N TYR A 306 9.87 7.53 38.51
CA TYR A 306 9.78 8.14 37.19
C TYR A 306 8.53 7.69 36.45
N THR A 307 8.11 8.49 35.47
CA THR A 307 7.16 8.04 34.45
C THR A 307 7.89 7.62 33.18
N ALA A 308 7.30 6.69 32.43
CA ALA A 308 7.95 5.97 31.35
C ALA A 308 8.48 6.87 30.23
N MET A 309 7.67 7.78 29.68
CA MET A 309 8.13 8.67 28.61
C MET A 309 9.03 9.76 29.13
N ASN A 310 8.81 10.26 30.34
CA ASN A 310 9.74 11.22 30.93
C ASN A 310 11.15 10.60 31.03
N TYR A 311 11.24 9.35 31.47
CA TYR A 311 12.49 8.60 31.53
C TYR A 311 13.08 8.37 30.14
N LEU A 312 12.32 7.78 29.21
CA LEU A 312 12.80 7.50 27.85
C LEU A 312 13.27 8.76 27.13
N ARG A 313 12.56 9.89 27.32
CA ARG A 313 12.95 11.18 26.75
C ARG A 313 14.28 11.66 27.32
N LYS A 314 14.50 11.57 28.64
CA LYS A 314 15.78 11.95 29.26
C LYS A 314 16.93 11.13 28.68
N VAL A 315 16.74 9.81 28.57
CA VAL A 315 17.74 8.91 27.96
C VAL A 315 17.98 9.27 26.49
N ALA A 316 16.93 9.50 25.71
CA ALA A 316 17.02 9.89 24.30
C ALA A 316 17.73 11.24 24.09
N GLU A 317 17.63 12.16 25.05
CA GLU A 317 18.32 13.46 25.06
C GLU A 317 19.74 13.38 25.63
N GLY A 318 20.22 12.18 26.01
CA GLY A 318 21.55 11.99 26.61
C GLY A 318 21.68 12.58 28.01
N LYS A 319 20.57 12.86 28.69
CA LYS A 319 20.57 13.41 30.05
C LYS A 319 20.85 12.29 31.04
N LYS A 320 21.74 12.56 32.01
CA LYS A 320 21.98 11.63 33.12
C LYS A 320 20.68 11.41 33.90
N THR A 321 20.34 10.14 34.09
CA THR A 321 19.24 9.68 34.95
C THR A 321 19.84 9.11 36.22
N ASP A 322 19.32 9.50 37.38
CA ASP A 322 19.72 8.92 38.68
C ASP A 322 18.96 7.61 38.93
N ILE A 323 19.21 6.64 38.03
CA ILE A 323 18.65 5.30 38.10
C ILE A 323 19.60 4.41 38.90
N GLY A 324 19.06 3.55 39.77
CA GLY A 324 19.88 2.56 40.47
C GLY A 324 19.98 1.21 39.76
N LYS A 325 20.60 0.23 40.43
CA LYS A 325 20.94 -1.08 39.87
C LYS A 325 19.76 -2.05 39.79
N ARG A 326 18.74 -1.85 40.61
CA ARG A 326 17.54 -2.69 40.66
C ARG A 326 16.29 -1.85 40.42
N VAL A 327 15.56 -2.14 39.35
CA VAL A 327 14.47 -1.27 38.89
C VAL A 327 13.18 -2.04 38.69
N ALA A 328 12.08 -1.52 39.25
CA ALA A 328 10.73 -2.03 38.98
C ALA A 328 10.04 -1.19 37.90
N VAL A 329 9.53 -1.85 36.86
CA VAL A 329 8.70 -1.22 35.82
C VAL A 329 7.24 -1.60 36.03
N ILE A 330 6.38 -0.64 36.32
CA ILE A 330 4.96 -0.89 36.58
C ILE A 330 4.16 -0.72 35.28
N GLY A 331 3.64 -1.83 34.76
CA GLY A 331 2.80 -1.84 33.55
C GLY A 331 3.15 -2.95 32.57
N GLY A 332 2.17 -3.33 31.75
CA GLY A 332 2.28 -4.44 30.78
C GLY A 332 2.09 -4.03 29.33
N ASN A 333 2.30 -2.75 29.00
CA ASN A 333 2.11 -2.19 27.66
C ASN A 333 3.43 -2.13 26.86
N ASN A 334 3.38 -1.75 25.57
CA ASN A 334 4.57 -1.70 24.72
C ASN A 334 5.64 -0.69 25.19
N ILE A 335 5.23 0.39 25.86
CA ILE A 335 6.15 1.39 26.42
C ILE A 335 6.88 0.80 27.63
N ALA A 336 6.19 0.06 28.50
CA ALA A 336 6.80 -0.66 29.62
C ALA A 336 7.89 -1.63 29.14
N MET A 337 7.66 -2.35 28.03
CA MET A 337 8.68 -3.21 27.42
C MET A 337 9.87 -2.42 26.88
N GLU A 338 9.63 -1.23 26.30
CA GLU A 338 10.71 -0.36 25.83
C GLU A 338 11.57 0.15 26.99
N VAL A 339 10.93 0.60 28.07
CA VAL A 339 11.62 1.03 29.30
C VAL A 339 12.45 -0.12 29.85
N ALA A 340 11.85 -1.31 30.01
CA ALA A 340 12.53 -2.45 30.60
C ALA A 340 13.80 -2.84 29.82
N ARG A 341 13.71 -2.88 28.48
CA ARG A 341 14.85 -3.20 27.61
C ARG A 341 15.88 -2.08 27.54
N THR A 342 15.44 -0.83 27.64
CA THR A 342 16.32 0.33 27.76
C THR A 342 17.16 0.27 29.02
N LEU A 343 16.55 -0.11 30.15
CA LEU A 343 17.24 -0.19 31.44
C LEU A 343 18.40 -1.18 31.42
N LEU A 344 18.24 -2.34 30.77
CA LEU A 344 19.33 -3.31 30.62
C LEU A 344 20.57 -2.73 29.90
N ARG A 345 20.39 -1.67 29.11
CA ARG A 345 21.45 -0.94 28.39
C ARG A 345 21.97 0.28 29.15
N GLN A 346 21.50 0.50 30.37
CA GLN A 346 21.79 1.67 31.22
C GLN A 346 22.43 1.25 32.55
N ASP A 347 23.38 0.33 32.51
CA ASP A 347 24.13 -0.17 33.69
C ASP A 347 23.20 -0.63 34.84
N VAL A 348 22.02 -1.17 34.52
CA VAL A 348 21.06 -1.76 35.47
C VAL A 348 21.23 -3.27 35.48
N ASP A 349 21.39 -3.84 36.68
CA ASP A 349 21.68 -5.27 36.85
C ASP A 349 20.38 -6.10 36.87
N GLU A 350 19.31 -5.58 37.49
CA GLU A 350 18.03 -6.29 37.64
C GLU A 350 16.85 -5.40 37.24
N VAL A 351 16.05 -5.89 36.30
CA VAL A 351 14.83 -5.22 35.84
C VAL A 351 13.64 -6.15 36.02
N THR A 352 12.66 -5.70 36.81
CA THR A 352 11.46 -6.47 37.12
C THR A 352 10.21 -5.73 36.64
N VAL A 353 9.49 -6.31 35.69
CA VAL A 353 8.19 -5.83 35.24
C VAL A 353 7.10 -6.34 36.19
N VAL A 354 6.35 -5.42 36.80
CA VAL A 354 5.22 -5.72 37.69
C VAL A 354 3.90 -5.46 36.96
N TYR A 355 3.02 -6.45 36.94
CA TYR A 355 1.73 -6.35 36.25
C TYR A 355 0.60 -7.07 37.00
N PRO A 356 -0.59 -6.45 37.17
CA PRO A 356 -1.67 -6.99 38.00
C PRO A 356 -2.44 -8.16 37.35
N ARG A 357 -2.09 -8.57 36.13
CA ARG A 357 -2.79 -9.62 35.39
C ARG A 357 -1.83 -10.69 34.87
N ALA A 358 -2.39 -11.74 34.28
CA ALA A 358 -1.63 -12.80 33.64
C ALA A 358 -0.91 -12.30 32.37
N ARG A 359 0.14 -13.02 31.97
CA ARG A 359 0.98 -12.68 30.79
C ARG A 359 0.17 -12.53 29.50
N LEU A 360 -0.81 -13.39 29.29
CA LEU A 360 -1.66 -13.38 28.10
C LEU A 360 -2.57 -12.14 28.02
N GLU A 361 -2.81 -11.46 29.15
CA GLU A 361 -3.61 -10.22 29.21
C GLU A 361 -2.75 -8.95 29.09
N MET A 362 -1.43 -9.07 29.02
CA MET A 362 -0.56 -7.92 28.74
C MET A 362 -0.93 -7.29 27.40
N THR A 363 -1.00 -5.95 27.38
CA THR A 363 -1.36 -5.19 26.16
C THR A 363 -0.18 -5.01 25.21
N ALA A 364 1.05 -5.24 25.68
CA ALA A 364 2.23 -5.32 24.85
C ALA A 364 2.11 -6.46 23.83
N HIS A 365 2.71 -6.29 22.66
CA HIS A 365 2.76 -7.37 21.68
C HIS A 365 3.57 -8.55 22.23
N GLN A 366 3.03 -9.77 22.12
CA GLN A 366 3.67 -10.99 22.64
C GLN A 366 5.11 -11.18 22.19
N ARG A 367 5.45 -10.72 20.97
CA ARG A 367 6.82 -10.73 20.46
C ARG A 367 7.76 -9.82 21.27
N ASN A 368 7.30 -8.62 21.65
CA ASN A 368 8.10 -7.69 22.45
C ASN A 368 8.31 -8.24 23.87
N ILE A 369 7.31 -8.91 24.44
CA ILE A 369 7.41 -9.58 25.74
C ILE A 369 8.45 -10.70 25.67
N LYS A 370 8.40 -11.53 24.61
CA LYS A 370 9.39 -12.60 24.40
C LYS A 370 10.80 -12.06 24.14
N GLU A 371 10.94 -10.97 23.39
CA GLU A 371 12.23 -10.29 23.19
C GLU A 371 12.78 -9.77 24.54
N ALA A 372 11.93 -9.15 25.37
CA ALA A 372 12.31 -8.67 26.70
C ALA A 372 12.76 -9.81 27.65
N GLU A 373 12.02 -10.91 27.68
CA GLU A 373 12.36 -12.10 28.46
C GLU A 373 13.68 -12.73 28.02
N ASN A 374 13.90 -12.85 26.69
CA ASN A 374 15.16 -13.34 26.15
C ASN A 374 16.35 -12.43 26.48
N GLU A 375 16.12 -11.12 26.70
CA GLU A 375 17.14 -10.18 27.17
C GLU A 375 17.39 -10.27 28.69
N GLY A 376 16.62 -11.06 29.44
CA GLY A 376 16.82 -11.30 30.88
C GLY A 376 15.88 -10.52 31.80
N ILE A 377 14.85 -9.85 31.26
CA ILE A 377 13.87 -9.11 32.07
C ILE A 377 13.00 -10.07 32.89
N GLN A 378 12.86 -9.79 34.18
CA GLN A 378 12.02 -10.56 35.08
C GLN A 378 10.58 -10.07 35.06
N PHE A 379 9.62 -10.99 35.23
CA PHE A 379 8.19 -10.66 35.24
C PHE A 379 7.54 -11.10 36.55
N LEU A 380 7.09 -10.13 37.33
CA LEU A 380 6.27 -10.33 38.53
C LEU A 380 4.80 -10.05 38.19
N LEU A 381 4.12 -11.10 37.75
CA LEU A 381 2.73 -11.05 37.30
C LEU A 381 1.77 -11.29 38.46
N MET A 382 0.49 -10.96 38.26
CA MET A 382 -0.55 -11.09 39.29
C MET A 382 -0.20 -10.33 40.58
N ALA A 383 0.46 -9.18 40.44
CA ALA A 383 0.86 -8.32 41.55
C ALA A 383 0.57 -6.86 41.23
N SER A 384 0.10 -6.10 42.22
CA SER A 384 -0.11 -4.66 42.11
C SER A 384 0.57 -3.94 43.26
N PRO A 385 1.22 -2.79 43.01
CA PRO A 385 1.70 -1.95 44.09
C PRO A 385 0.55 -1.26 44.81
N TYR A 386 0.68 -1.10 46.13
CA TYR A 386 -0.28 -0.34 46.95
C TYR A 386 0.37 0.76 47.80
N GLU A 387 1.69 0.72 48.00
CA GLU A 387 2.45 1.74 48.74
C GLU A 387 3.94 1.68 48.34
N ILE A 388 4.59 2.85 48.28
CA ILE A 388 6.04 2.99 48.08
C ILE A 388 6.64 3.68 49.30
N ILE A 389 7.66 3.07 49.88
CA ILE A 389 8.38 3.62 51.04
C ILE A 389 9.81 3.98 50.63
N GLN A 390 10.22 5.21 50.96
CA GLN A 390 11.62 5.64 50.85
C GLN A 390 12.43 5.00 51.98
N ARG A 391 13.47 4.24 51.63
CA ARG A 391 14.41 3.64 52.57
C ARG A 391 15.81 3.73 52.01
N GLU A 392 16.62 4.68 52.47
CA GLU A 392 18.04 4.69 52.16
C GLU A 392 18.79 3.70 53.07
N ASN A 393 18.96 2.47 52.60
CA ASN A 393 19.89 1.52 53.22
C ASN A 393 20.99 1.12 52.21
N LYS A 394 22.03 0.41 52.66
CA LYS A 394 23.17 0.03 51.79
C LYS A 394 22.78 -0.86 50.58
N ARG A 395 21.57 -1.42 50.54
CA ARG A 395 21.13 -2.36 49.49
C ARG A 395 20.11 -1.73 48.54
N SER A 396 19.08 -1.03 49.01
CA SER A 396 17.98 -0.46 48.23
C SER A 396 17.68 0.99 48.63
N ARG A 397 17.10 1.77 47.72
CA ARG A 397 16.56 3.13 48.00
C ARG A 397 15.05 3.13 48.30
N LEU A 398 14.32 2.14 47.79
CA LEU A 398 12.86 2.07 47.84
C LEU A 398 12.39 0.67 48.25
N GLU A 399 11.29 0.62 49.00
CA GLU A 399 10.51 -0.59 49.23
C GLU A 399 9.15 -0.46 48.52
N LEU A 400 8.94 -1.31 47.52
CA LEU A 400 7.67 -1.42 46.80
C LEU A 400 6.80 -2.47 47.46
N LYS A 401 5.75 -2.05 48.17
CA LYS A 401 4.79 -2.97 48.76
C LYS A 401 3.77 -3.42 47.73
N LEU A 402 3.67 -4.73 47.59
CA LEU A 402 2.87 -5.41 46.58
C LEU A 402 1.80 -6.27 47.26
N ILE A 403 0.62 -6.30 46.65
CA ILE A 403 -0.45 -7.22 46.99
C ILE A 403 -0.64 -8.21 45.84
N ARG A 404 -0.92 -9.48 46.18
CA ARG A 404 -1.24 -10.48 45.14
C ARG A 404 -2.62 -10.19 44.58
N MET A 405 -2.75 -10.36 43.27
CA MET A 405 -3.98 -10.15 42.53
C MET A 405 -4.55 -11.50 42.10
N LYS A 406 -5.87 -11.59 42.01
CA LYS A 406 -6.59 -12.64 41.28
C LYS A 406 -7.48 -11.99 40.23
N LEU A 407 -7.85 -12.73 39.20
CA LEU A 407 -8.87 -12.25 38.25
C LEU A 407 -10.26 -12.48 38.86
N GLY A 408 -11.01 -11.40 39.01
CA GLY A 408 -12.39 -11.42 39.48
C GLY A 408 -13.37 -12.02 38.47
N LYS A 409 -14.66 -11.83 38.73
CA LYS A 409 -15.71 -12.26 37.81
C LYS A 409 -15.62 -11.49 36.49
N GLN A 410 -16.07 -12.15 35.43
CA GLN A 410 -16.15 -11.54 34.11
C GLN A 410 -17.29 -10.52 34.10
N ASN A 411 -16.99 -9.28 33.69
CA ASN A 411 -18.01 -8.24 33.55
C ASN A 411 -18.86 -8.46 32.29
N SER A 412 -19.88 -7.61 32.09
CA SER A 412 -20.80 -7.66 30.93
C SER A 412 -20.11 -7.51 29.56
N LYS A 413 -18.86 -7.01 29.53
CA LYS A 413 -18.04 -6.87 28.31
C LYS A 413 -17.03 -8.01 28.15
N GLY A 414 -17.14 -9.08 28.93
CA GLY A 414 -16.25 -10.22 28.85
C GLY A 414 -14.88 -10.00 29.51
N LYS A 415 -14.64 -8.87 30.18
CA LYS A 415 -13.34 -8.52 30.80
C LYS A 415 -13.37 -8.88 32.29
N ARG A 416 -12.31 -9.53 32.78
CA ARG A 416 -12.12 -9.79 34.21
C ARG A 416 -11.33 -8.64 34.80
N GLU A 417 -11.78 -8.05 35.90
CA GLU A 417 -10.99 -7.04 36.61
C GLU A 417 -10.09 -7.70 37.66
N PRO A 418 -8.84 -7.24 37.84
CA PRO A 418 -7.96 -7.77 38.87
C PRO A 418 -8.45 -7.32 40.25
N GLU A 419 -8.58 -8.25 41.17
CA GLU A 419 -9.00 -8.03 42.56
C GLU A 419 -7.84 -8.37 43.50
N PRO A 420 -7.56 -7.55 44.53
CA PRO A 420 -6.56 -7.89 45.53
C PRO A 420 -6.97 -9.13 46.32
N ILE A 421 -6.00 -9.95 46.71
CA ILE A 421 -6.18 -11.05 47.66
C ILE A 421 -5.83 -10.51 49.05
N PRO A 422 -6.84 -10.29 49.93
CA PRO A 422 -6.60 -9.76 51.27
C PRO A 422 -5.62 -10.64 52.06
N GLY A 423 -4.81 -10.01 52.92
CA GLY A 423 -3.81 -10.70 53.75
C GLY A 423 -2.54 -11.15 53.01
N THR A 424 -2.43 -10.89 51.71
CA THR A 424 -1.18 -11.13 50.96
C THR A 424 -0.36 -9.84 50.89
N SER A 425 0.88 -9.88 51.39
CA SER A 425 1.81 -8.75 51.26
C SER A 425 3.20 -9.27 50.91
N ASN A 426 3.80 -8.62 49.92
CA ASN A 426 5.16 -8.89 49.47
C ASN A 426 5.89 -7.55 49.35
N ILE A 427 7.17 -7.51 49.67
CA ILE A 427 8.00 -6.31 49.53
C ILE A 427 9.05 -6.59 48.47
N LEU A 428 9.12 -5.75 47.45
CA LEU A 428 10.17 -5.76 46.46
C LEU A 428 11.11 -4.57 46.74
N GLN A 429 12.36 -4.88 47.04
CA GLN A 429 13.40 -3.87 47.28
C GLN A 429 14.01 -3.44 45.94
N VAL A 430 13.93 -2.14 45.64
CA VAL A 430 14.44 -1.56 44.39
C VAL A 430 15.12 -0.23 44.67
N ASP A 431 15.90 0.23 43.71
CA ASP A 431 16.53 1.55 43.77
C ASP A 431 15.71 2.60 43.02
N SER A 432 14.91 2.18 42.04
CA SER A 432 14.07 3.08 41.25
C SER A 432 12.81 2.38 40.75
N ILE A 433 11.77 3.17 40.50
CA ILE A 433 10.49 2.70 39.97
C ILE A 433 10.15 3.52 38.72
N ILE A 434 9.67 2.86 37.67
CA ILE A 434 9.19 3.52 36.46
C ILE A 434 7.75 3.11 36.17
N ALA A 435 6.83 4.06 36.20
CA ALA A 435 5.40 3.85 35.96
C ALA A 435 5.04 4.03 34.48
N SER A 436 4.27 3.09 33.93
CA SER A 436 3.74 3.12 32.57
C SER A 436 2.23 2.80 32.57
N LEU A 437 1.43 3.76 33.01
CA LEU A 437 -0.01 3.60 33.29
C LEU A 437 -0.95 4.26 32.27
N GLY A 438 -0.42 4.64 31.11
CA GLY A 438 -1.18 5.35 30.06
C GLY A 438 -0.79 6.82 29.97
N GLN A 439 -1.40 7.49 28.98
CA GLN A 439 -1.04 8.84 28.60
C GLN A 439 -2.26 9.64 28.18
N SER A 440 -2.22 10.94 28.44
CA SER A 440 -3.18 11.94 28.03
C SER A 440 -2.53 13.01 27.15
N ALA A 441 -3.35 13.76 26.39
CA ALA A 441 -2.88 14.88 25.59
C ALA A 441 -2.63 16.12 26.46
N VAL A 442 -3.45 16.29 27.50
CA VAL A 442 -3.42 17.39 28.45
C VAL A 442 -3.87 16.89 29.84
N SER A 443 -3.64 17.69 30.88
CA SER A 443 -4.10 17.43 32.24
C SER A 443 -5.07 18.54 32.60
N GLY A 444 -6.38 18.26 32.67
CA GLY A 444 -7.40 19.29 32.72
C GLY A 444 -7.65 19.91 31.33
N ASN A 445 -7.23 21.16 31.11
CA ASN A 445 -7.49 21.92 29.88
C ASN A 445 -6.20 22.38 29.19
N PHE A 446 -6.28 22.72 27.90
CA PHE A 446 -5.17 23.39 27.23
C PHE A 446 -5.06 24.83 27.69
N GLU A 447 -3.85 25.25 28.03
CA GLU A 447 -3.51 26.63 28.35
C GLU A 447 -3.14 27.40 27.06
N GLY A 448 -3.40 28.71 27.00
CA GLY A 448 -2.96 29.53 25.87
C GLY A 448 -3.97 30.54 25.33
N GLY A 449 -5.20 30.57 25.85
CA GLY A 449 -6.27 31.49 25.47
C GLY A 449 -7.64 30.82 25.35
N ASP A 450 -8.66 31.60 25.00
CA ASP A 450 -10.07 31.15 24.95
C ASP A 450 -10.30 30.00 23.95
N ILE A 451 -9.56 29.98 22.82
CA ILE A 451 -9.68 28.92 21.82
C ILE A 451 -9.14 27.59 22.39
N GLU A 452 -7.98 27.62 23.05
CA GLU A 452 -7.39 26.44 23.69
C GLU A 452 -8.30 25.86 24.78
N GLU A 453 -8.82 26.72 25.66
CA GLU A 453 -9.70 26.33 26.78
C GLU A 453 -11.05 25.76 26.31
N SER A 454 -11.52 26.18 25.13
CA SER A 454 -12.78 25.69 24.54
C SER A 454 -12.64 24.40 23.73
N ILE A 455 -11.45 23.82 23.59
CA ILE A 455 -11.27 22.52 22.93
C ILE A 455 -11.92 21.43 23.79
N GLU A 456 -12.91 20.75 23.23
CA GLU A 456 -13.55 19.63 23.91
C GLU A 456 -12.60 18.44 24.10
N LEU A 457 -12.65 17.84 25.29
CA LEU A 457 -11.82 16.69 25.65
C LEU A 457 -12.69 15.45 25.90
N SER A 458 -12.10 14.29 25.65
CA SER A 458 -12.66 13.01 26.06
C SER A 458 -12.48 12.79 27.57
N PRO A 459 -13.18 11.80 28.17
CA PRO A 459 -12.96 11.41 29.57
C PRO A 459 -11.54 10.91 29.89
N ARG A 460 -10.68 10.73 28.88
CA ARG A 460 -9.26 10.37 29.04
C ARG A 460 -8.32 11.55 28.81
N GLU A 461 -8.86 12.76 28.78
CA GLU A 461 -8.10 14.01 28.57
C GLU A 461 -7.32 13.98 27.23
N THR A 462 -7.97 13.44 26.20
CA THR A 462 -7.53 13.51 24.80
C THR A 462 -8.49 14.39 24.01
N ILE A 463 -8.03 14.99 22.91
CA ILE A 463 -8.85 15.91 22.10
C ILE A 463 -10.03 15.16 21.49
N ASN A 464 -11.24 15.68 21.69
CA ASN A 464 -12.43 15.20 21.01
C ASN A 464 -12.44 15.73 19.57
N SER A 465 -12.39 14.82 18.61
CA SER A 465 -12.52 15.16 17.19
C SER A 465 -13.37 14.14 16.48
N ASN A 466 -14.07 14.61 15.45
CA ASN A 466 -14.94 13.77 14.65
C ASN A 466 -14.10 12.69 13.94
N THR A 467 -14.43 11.42 14.16
CA THR A 467 -13.67 10.29 13.61
C THR A 467 -13.65 10.23 12.09
N ARG A 468 -14.57 10.91 11.39
CA ARG A 468 -14.70 10.90 9.93
C ARG A 468 -14.09 12.15 9.28
N THR A 469 -14.23 13.32 9.89
CA THR A 469 -13.73 14.60 9.36
C THR A 469 -12.41 15.04 10.00
N SER A 470 -12.01 14.44 11.13
CA SER A 470 -10.88 14.88 11.95
C SER A 470 -11.01 16.30 12.53
N GLN A 471 -12.17 16.93 12.36
CA GLN A 471 -12.45 18.28 12.86
C GLN A 471 -12.78 18.22 14.37
N THR A 472 -12.32 19.23 15.11
CA THR A 472 -12.69 19.44 16.51
C THR A 472 -14.08 20.08 16.61
N ASN A 473 -14.49 20.51 17.80
CA ASN A 473 -15.68 21.34 17.99
C ASN A 473 -15.54 22.76 17.39
N ILE A 474 -14.32 23.17 17.00
CA ILE A 474 -14.02 24.51 16.50
C ILE A 474 -13.76 24.46 14.99
N ASP A 475 -14.38 25.39 14.24
CA ASP A 475 -14.24 25.45 12.79
C ASP A 475 -12.81 25.78 12.35
N GLY A 476 -12.35 25.12 11.27
CA GLY A 476 -10.98 25.23 10.76
C GLY A 476 -9.88 24.57 11.61
N ILE A 477 -10.24 23.93 12.74
CA ILE A 477 -9.29 23.25 13.62
C ILE A 477 -9.51 21.73 13.60
N PHE A 478 -8.45 21.01 13.28
CA PHE A 478 -8.43 19.56 13.14
C PHE A 478 -7.47 18.93 14.13
N ALA A 479 -7.70 17.68 14.53
CA ALA A 479 -6.80 16.95 15.41
C ALA A 479 -6.64 15.49 14.98
N GLY A 480 -5.49 14.88 15.31
CA GLY A 480 -5.23 13.49 14.94
C GLY A 480 -4.03 12.85 15.64
N GLY A 481 -3.87 11.56 15.40
CA GLY A 481 -2.84 10.75 16.05
C GLY A 481 -3.14 10.50 17.52
N ASP A 482 -2.09 10.41 18.33
CA ASP A 482 -2.21 10.05 19.75
C ASP A 482 -2.87 11.16 20.58
N ALA A 483 -2.86 12.40 20.11
CA ALA A 483 -3.56 13.53 20.76
C ALA A 483 -5.08 13.30 20.86
N VAL A 484 -5.64 12.49 19.95
CA VAL A 484 -7.07 12.14 19.91
C VAL A 484 -7.30 10.73 20.44
N SER A 485 -6.51 9.78 19.94
CA SER A 485 -6.76 8.35 20.19
C SER A 485 -6.09 7.76 21.44
N GLY A 486 -5.26 8.55 22.12
CA GLY A 486 -4.27 8.05 23.07
C GLY A 486 -3.16 7.26 22.36
N PRO A 487 -2.22 6.65 23.11
CA PRO A 487 -1.09 5.95 22.53
C PRO A 487 -1.53 4.76 21.64
N LYS A 488 -1.16 4.82 20.36
CA LYS A 488 -1.40 3.77 19.36
C LYS A 488 -0.12 3.42 18.60
N SER A 489 -0.22 2.50 17.65
CA SER A 489 0.92 2.18 16.79
C SER A 489 1.19 3.32 15.79
N VAL A 490 2.45 3.50 15.39
CA VAL A 490 2.90 4.54 14.45
C VAL A 490 2.07 4.52 13.15
N ILE A 491 1.78 3.33 12.60
CA ILE A 491 0.98 3.22 11.38
C ILE A 491 -0.47 3.70 11.56
N GLN A 492 -1.03 3.63 12.77
CA GLN A 492 -2.36 4.18 13.06
C GLN A 492 -2.32 5.72 13.15
N ALA A 493 -1.24 6.29 13.70
CA ALA A 493 -1.01 7.73 13.68
C ALA A 493 -0.88 8.27 12.23
N VAL A 494 -0.11 7.56 11.39
CA VAL A 494 0.02 7.85 9.95
C VAL A 494 -1.36 7.86 9.27
N VAL A 495 -2.20 6.85 9.52
CA VAL A 495 -3.54 6.76 8.93
C VAL A 495 -4.44 7.90 9.37
N SER A 496 -4.43 8.21 10.66
CA SER A 496 -5.19 9.33 11.22
C SER A 496 -4.79 10.66 10.57
N ALA A 497 -3.50 10.90 10.41
CA ALA A 497 -2.97 12.13 9.82
C ALA A 497 -3.23 12.22 8.32
N ARG A 498 -3.10 11.12 7.57
CA ARG A 498 -3.46 11.09 6.15
C ARG A 498 -4.93 11.44 5.93
N ARG A 499 -5.82 10.87 6.75
CA ARG A 499 -7.25 11.21 6.71
C ARG A 499 -7.48 12.69 7.03
N ALA A 500 -6.82 13.21 8.06
CA ALA A 500 -6.90 14.63 8.41
C ALA A 500 -6.43 15.52 7.25
N ALA A 501 -5.30 15.21 6.61
CA ALA A 501 -4.78 15.95 5.45
C ALA A 501 -5.77 16.01 4.28
N THR A 502 -6.41 14.88 3.95
CA THR A 502 -7.47 14.86 2.92
C THR A 502 -8.66 15.75 3.30
N ASN A 503 -9.12 15.68 4.55
CA ASN A 503 -10.26 16.49 5.00
C ASN A 503 -9.91 17.99 5.09
N ILE A 504 -8.69 18.33 5.53
CA ILE A 504 -8.19 19.72 5.58
C ILE A 504 -8.12 20.28 4.15
N HIS A 505 -7.58 19.53 3.19
CA HIS A 505 -7.54 19.97 1.79
C HIS A 505 -8.95 20.22 1.26
N ALA A 506 -9.89 19.29 1.44
CA ALA A 506 -11.27 19.46 0.99
C ALA A 506 -11.95 20.68 1.65
N TYR A 507 -11.75 20.88 2.95
CA TYR A 507 -12.28 22.03 3.69
C TYR A 507 -11.74 23.37 3.15
N ILE A 508 -10.42 23.50 2.97
CA ILE A 508 -9.80 24.75 2.51
C ILE A 508 -10.14 25.05 1.04
N MET A 509 -10.24 24.01 0.21
CA MET A 509 -10.52 24.17 -1.22
C MET A 509 -12.02 24.27 -1.54
N GLY A 510 -12.90 24.03 -0.56
CA GLY A 510 -14.34 23.97 -0.79
C GLY A 510 -14.77 22.80 -1.69
N GLU A 511 -13.99 21.71 -1.68
CA GLU A 511 -14.25 20.53 -2.50
C GLU A 511 -15.25 19.59 -1.81
N ASP A 512 -16.15 19.02 -2.60
CA ASP A 512 -16.98 17.91 -2.13
C ASP A 512 -16.09 16.75 -1.68
N LYS A 513 -16.48 16.15 -0.56
CA LYS A 513 -15.70 15.06 0.00
C LYS A 513 -15.63 13.90 -0.98
N GLU A 514 -14.41 13.49 -1.33
CA GLU A 514 -14.24 12.23 -2.06
C GLU A 514 -14.93 11.09 -1.29
N PRO A 515 -15.80 10.29 -1.95
CA PRO A 515 -16.41 9.13 -1.33
C PRO A 515 -15.31 8.30 -0.69
N ALA A 516 -15.45 7.96 0.59
CA ALA A 516 -14.45 7.15 1.28
C ALA A 516 -14.15 5.91 0.44
N ASP A 517 -12.86 5.73 0.11
CA ASP A 517 -12.31 4.62 -0.69
C ASP A 517 -13.16 3.37 -0.43
N SER A 518 -13.99 3.01 -1.41
CA SER A 518 -15.17 2.22 -1.12
C SER A 518 -14.76 0.92 -0.44
N ARG A 519 -15.50 0.52 0.60
CA ARG A 519 -15.30 -0.79 1.27
C ARG A 519 -15.58 -1.98 0.34
N PHE A 520 -15.68 -1.74 -0.96
CA PHE A 520 -15.87 -2.72 -2.00
C PHE A 520 -14.72 -3.73 -1.97
N ASN A 521 -15.08 -4.97 -1.64
CA ASN A 521 -14.16 -6.08 -1.66
C ASN A 521 -14.94 -7.40 -1.72
N PHE A 522 -14.85 -8.12 -2.83
CA PHE A 522 -15.09 -9.56 -2.80
C PHE A 522 -13.96 -10.24 -2.01
N THR A 523 -14.27 -11.33 -1.30
CA THR A 523 -13.30 -12.03 -0.45
C THR A 523 -13.50 -13.54 -0.57
N ARG A 524 -12.40 -14.31 -0.65
CA ARG A 524 -12.40 -15.79 -0.62
C ARG A 524 -12.59 -16.33 0.81
N GLY A 525 -13.47 -15.71 1.60
CA GLY A 525 -13.63 -15.96 3.02
C GLY A 525 -13.06 -14.83 3.88
N LYS A 526 -13.70 -14.56 5.03
CA LYS A 526 -13.25 -13.49 5.93
C LYS A 526 -12.24 -14.05 6.92
N THR A 527 -12.51 -15.20 7.51
CA THR A 527 -11.65 -15.90 8.48
C THR A 527 -10.71 -16.89 7.77
N PHE A 528 -9.94 -17.67 8.54
CA PHE A 528 -9.18 -18.79 8.01
C PHE A 528 -10.08 -20.00 7.74
N ASP A 529 -11.08 -20.21 8.61
CA ASP A 529 -12.05 -21.32 8.50
C ASP A 529 -12.95 -21.17 7.27
N ASP A 530 -13.20 -19.93 6.82
CA ASP A 530 -13.98 -19.65 5.61
C ASP A 530 -13.23 -19.99 4.31
N VAL A 531 -11.94 -20.37 4.36
CA VAL A 531 -11.13 -20.55 3.16
C VAL A 531 -10.94 -22.01 2.84
N ASP A 532 -11.30 -22.37 1.61
CA ASP A 532 -11.04 -23.71 1.10
C ASP A 532 -9.53 -23.94 0.91
N PHE A 533 -9.01 -24.98 1.56
CA PHE A 533 -7.61 -25.42 1.49
C PHE A 533 -7.21 -25.90 0.08
N LYS A 534 -8.17 -26.34 -0.75
CA LYS A 534 -7.91 -26.74 -2.15
C LYS A 534 -7.28 -25.63 -2.98
N ASN A 535 -7.47 -24.36 -2.59
CA ASN A 535 -6.82 -23.22 -3.25
C ASN A 535 -5.29 -23.24 -3.14
N PHE A 536 -4.72 -24.07 -2.27
CA PHE A 536 -3.30 -24.07 -1.93
C PHE A 536 -2.61 -25.42 -2.08
N SER A 537 -3.29 -26.46 -2.59
CA SER A 537 -2.75 -27.82 -2.67
C SER A 537 -1.46 -27.93 -3.48
N ASP A 538 -1.31 -27.11 -4.52
CA ASP A 538 -0.16 -27.15 -5.43
C ASP A 538 1.00 -26.23 -4.99
N ILE A 539 0.87 -25.60 -3.82
CA ILE A 539 1.86 -24.63 -3.33
C ILE A 539 2.91 -25.35 -2.50
N LYS A 540 4.17 -25.23 -2.93
CA LYS A 540 5.31 -25.78 -2.21
C LYS A 540 5.54 -25.06 -0.88
N ILE A 541 5.69 -25.84 0.19
CA ILE A 541 6.13 -25.38 1.51
C ILE A 541 7.54 -24.83 1.40
N THR A 542 7.78 -23.64 1.96
CA THR A 542 9.11 -23.02 2.00
C THR A 542 9.33 -22.33 3.34
N LEU A 543 10.56 -22.45 3.85
CA LEU A 543 10.93 -21.85 5.13
C LEU A 543 10.89 -20.33 5.06
N ARG A 544 10.35 -19.73 6.13
CA ARG A 544 10.32 -18.28 6.30
C ARG A 544 11.70 -17.72 6.64
N GLU A 545 12.10 -16.66 5.97
CA GLU A 545 13.32 -15.92 6.31
C GLU A 545 13.19 -15.28 7.70
N ARG A 546 14.14 -15.59 8.59
CA ARG A 546 14.22 -15.02 9.94
C ARG A 546 15.04 -13.73 9.90
N MET A 547 14.62 -12.72 10.66
CA MET A 547 15.39 -11.48 10.80
C MET A 547 16.69 -11.79 11.51
N PRO A 548 17.85 -11.51 10.92
CA PRO A 548 19.12 -11.59 11.63
C PRO A 548 19.12 -10.60 12.79
N THR A 549 19.55 -11.07 13.96
CA THR A 549 19.58 -10.29 15.20
C THR A 549 20.90 -10.50 15.92
N ARG A 550 21.39 -9.45 16.56
CA ARG A 550 22.48 -9.54 17.52
C ARG A 550 22.02 -10.34 18.75
N PRO A 551 22.89 -11.15 19.37
CA PRO A 551 22.51 -11.97 20.52
C PRO A 551 22.37 -11.10 21.79
N PRO A 552 21.50 -11.46 22.75
CA PRO A 552 21.20 -10.63 23.94
C PRO A 552 22.43 -10.23 24.76
N GLU A 553 23.42 -11.11 24.88
CA GLU A 553 24.66 -10.91 25.67
C GLU A 553 25.51 -9.75 25.14
N ILE A 554 25.30 -9.37 23.88
CA ILE A 554 25.91 -8.23 23.21
C ILE A 554 24.94 -7.05 23.22
N CYS A 555 23.69 -7.27 22.79
CA CYS A 555 22.66 -6.22 22.66
C CYS A 555 22.37 -5.44 23.93
N ASN A 556 22.52 -6.07 25.10
CA ASN A 556 22.25 -5.44 26.39
C ASN A 556 23.35 -4.46 26.79
N LYS A 557 24.51 -4.43 26.11
CA LYS A 557 25.67 -3.61 26.50
C LYS A 557 25.77 -2.29 25.78
N ASP A 558 24.94 -2.06 24.76
CA ASP A 558 24.99 -0.87 23.92
C ASP A 558 23.63 -0.54 23.32
N PHE A 559 23.61 0.57 22.56
CA PHE A 559 22.43 1.04 21.84
C PHE A 559 22.51 0.77 20.32
N ASP A 560 23.41 -0.11 19.87
CA ASP A 560 23.49 -0.46 18.45
C ASP A 560 22.26 -1.27 18.02
N GLU A 561 21.85 -1.14 16.76
CA GLU A 561 20.61 -1.72 16.26
C GLU A 561 20.58 -3.25 16.45
N VAL A 562 19.55 -3.76 17.12
CA VAL A 562 19.44 -5.19 17.45
C VAL A 562 19.08 -6.04 16.22
N LYS A 563 18.22 -5.51 15.35
CA LYS A 563 17.75 -6.19 14.13
C LYS A 563 18.58 -5.70 12.96
N LEU A 564 19.29 -6.59 12.27
CA LEU A 564 20.31 -6.23 11.28
C LEU A 564 19.76 -6.04 9.85
N GLY A 565 18.48 -6.37 9.61
CA GLY A 565 17.86 -6.28 8.29
C GLY A 565 18.07 -7.54 7.43
N PHE A 566 17.36 -7.61 6.31
CA PHE A 566 17.55 -8.69 5.33
C PHE A 566 18.65 -8.33 4.34
N THR A 567 19.39 -9.34 3.87
CA THR A 567 20.16 -9.21 2.63
C THR A 567 19.22 -9.21 1.43
N GLU A 568 19.69 -8.74 0.27
CA GLU A 568 18.90 -8.76 -0.96
C GLU A 568 18.42 -10.17 -1.33
N LYS A 569 19.30 -11.17 -1.18
CA LYS A 569 18.98 -12.58 -1.43
C LYS A 569 17.85 -13.08 -0.52
N MET A 570 17.90 -12.76 0.78
CA MET A 570 16.85 -13.11 1.72
C MET A 570 15.53 -12.41 1.37
N ALA A 571 15.59 -11.10 1.07
CA ALA A 571 14.40 -10.33 0.71
C ALA A 571 13.71 -10.87 -0.55
N ARG A 572 14.47 -11.23 -1.59
CA ARG A 572 13.92 -11.86 -2.80
C ARG A 572 13.31 -13.22 -2.52
N ARG A 573 14.03 -14.12 -1.84
CA ARG A 573 13.51 -15.45 -1.46
C ARG A 573 12.21 -15.35 -0.65
N GLU A 574 12.14 -14.42 0.29
CA GLU A 574 10.93 -14.21 1.09
C GLU A 574 9.79 -13.55 0.29
N ALA A 575 10.10 -12.65 -0.64
CA ALA A 575 9.11 -12.05 -1.53
C ALA A 575 8.47 -13.09 -2.48
N ASP A 576 9.26 -14.04 -2.98
CA ASP A 576 8.80 -15.14 -3.84
C ASP A 576 7.82 -16.09 -3.13
N ARG A 577 7.74 -16.05 -1.79
CA ARG A 577 6.74 -16.80 -1.01
C ARG A 577 5.34 -16.19 -1.06
N CYS A 578 5.19 -14.98 -1.59
CA CYS A 578 3.90 -14.31 -1.68
C CYS A 578 2.93 -15.02 -2.62
N LEU A 579 1.72 -15.31 -2.13
CA LEU A 579 0.68 -16.01 -2.92
C LEU A 579 -0.09 -15.10 -3.89
N SER A 580 0.18 -13.79 -3.88
CA SER A 580 -0.49 -12.80 -4.73
C SER A 580 -2.03 -12.92 -4.70
N CYS A 581 -2.60 -12.95 -3.49
CA CYS A 581 -4.02 -13.26 -3.27
C CYS A 581 -4.99 -12.28 -3.96
N GLY A 582 -4.70 -10.98 -3.89
CA GLY A 582 -5.52 -9.90 -4.43
C GLY A 582 -5.56 -9.87 -5.96
N CYS A 583 -6.68 -9.39 -6.50
CA CYS A 583 -6.92 -9.32 -7.93
C CYS A 583 -6.02 -8.28 -8.63
N THR A 584 -5.32 -8.69 -9.70
CA THR A 584 -4.48 -7.79 -10.50
C THR A 584 -5.30 -6.86 -11.41
N ALA A 585 -6.54 -7.22 -11.71
CA ALA A 585 -7.46 -6.41 -12.51
C ALA A 585 -8.29 -5.40 -11.69
N PHE A 586 -8.01 -5.22 -10.38
CA PHE A 586 -8.86 -4.45 -9.46
C PHE A 586 -9.22 -3.05 -9.96
N ASP A 587 -8.29 -2.32 -10.57
CA ASP A 587 -8.57 -0.97 -11.08
C ASP A 587 -9.28 -0.90 -12.43
N ARG A 588 -9.19 -1.95 -13.26
CA ARG A 588 -9.82 -2.01 -14.59
C ARG A 588 -11.06 -2.90 -14.65
N CYS A 589 -11.53 -3.37 -13.49
CA CYS A 589 -12.66 -4.29 -13.40
C CYS A 589 -13.97 -3.53 -13.70
N ASP A 590 -14.51 -3.71 -14.89
CA ASP A 590 -15.79 -3.10 -15.30
C ASP A 590 -16.92 -3.47 -14.33
N LEU A 591 -16.97 -4.74 -13.88
CA LEU A 591 -17.98 -5.19 -12.91
C LEU A 591 -17.90 -4.40 -11.60
N LYS A 592 -16.70 -4.18 -11.05
CA LYS A 592 -16.51 -3.35 -9.84
C LYS A 592 -17.04 -1.95 -10.07
N LYS A 593 -16.66 -1.32 -11.20
CA LYS A 593 -17.08 0.04 -11.54
C LYS A 593 -18.61 0.14 -11.54
N MET A 594 -19.27 -0.78 -12.25
CA MET A 594 -20.74 -0.84 -12.32
C MET A 594 -21.38 -1.08 -10.95
N LEU A 595 -20.84 -2.00 -10.13
CA LEU A 595 -21.38 -2.28 -8.79
C LEU A 595 -21.30 -1.06 -7.86
N ILE A 596 -20.22 -0.27 -7.95
CA ILE A 596 -20.05 0.96 -7.16
C ILE A 596 -20.98 2.06 -7.67
N GLU A 597 -20.99 2.33 -8.97
CA GLU A 597 -21.82 3.38 -9.60
C GLU A 597 -23.32 3.17 -9.34
N HIS A 598 -23.77 1.91 -9.33
CA HIS A 598 -25.17 1.56 -9.04
C HIS A 598 -25.46 1.29 -7.55
N THR A 599 -24.51 1.58 -6.64
CA THR A 599 -24.67 1.47 -5.18
C THR A 599 -25.07 0.07 -4.70
N ILE A 600 -24.51 -0.98 -5.31
CA ILE A 600 -24.83 -2.36 -4.95
C ILE A 600 -24.13 -2.75 -3.65
N ASN A 601 -24.93 -3.17 -2.67
CA ASN A 601 -24.40 -3.75 -1.45
C ASN A 601 -24.05 -5.22 -1.66
N ILE A 602 -22.82 -5.50 -2.09
CA ILE A 602 -22.31 -6.85 -2.34
C ILE A 602 -22.37 -7.77 -1.10
N ASN A 603 -22.40 -7.23 0.13
CA ASN A 603 -22.54 -8.08 1.33
C ASN A 603 -23.96 -8.64 1.47
N LYS A 604 -24.95 -8.03 0.81
CA LYS A 604 -26.35 -8.48 0.80
C LYS A 604 -26.68 -9.35 -0.42
N THR A 605 -25.77 -9.46 -1.40
CA THR A 605 -26.03 -10.28 -2.58
C THR A 605 -25.83 -11.77 -2.29
N GLY A 606 -25.24 -12.15 -1.16
CA GLY A 606 -24.92 -13.53 -0.79
C GLY A 606 -23.44 -13.87 -0.98
N MET A 607 -22.78 -13.21 -1.95
CA MET A 607 -21.41 -13.50 -2.43
C MET A 607 -21.26 -14.96 -2.88
N GLY A 608 -20.42 -15.26 -3.88
CA GLY A 608 -20.04 -16.66 -4.13
C GLY A 608 -19.52 -17.24 -2.81
N ILE A 609 -20.12 -18.31 -2.29
CA ILE A 609 -19.86 -18.74 -0.90
C ILE A 609 -18.68 -19.72 -0.83
N THR A 610 -18.32 -20.37 -1.94
CA THR A 610 -17.25 -21.37 -2.00
C THR A 610 -16.56 -21.31 -3.37
N PRO A 611 -15.21 -21.43 -3.44
CA PRO A 611 -14.54 -21.63 -4.72
C PRO A 611 -15.05 -22.91 -5.36
N ILE A 612 -15.38 -22.82 -6.64
CA ILE A 612 -15.76 -23.99 -7.42
C ILE A 612 -14.53 -24.49 -8.18
N TYR A 613 -13.60 -23.58 -8.51
CA TYR A 613 -12.46 -23.87 -9.35
C TYR A 613 -11.13 -23.48 -8.70
N GLY A 614 -10.10 -24.28 -8.95
CA GLY A 614 -8.71 -23.84 -8.79
C GLY A 614 -8.31 -22.83 -9.87
N LYS A 615 -7.29 -22.01 -9.58
CA LYS A 615 -6.65 -21.18 -10.60
C LYS A 615 -5.91 -22.07 -11.59
N ASP A 616 -6.12 -21.85 -12.87
CA ASP A 616 -5.46 -22.58 -13.94
C ASP A 616 -4.28 -21.77 -14.52
N TYR A 617 -3.11 -22.42 -14.53
CA TYR A 617 -1.84 -21.89 -15.00
C TYR A 617 -1.29 -22.63 -16.23
N SER A 618 -2.08 -23.54 -16.83
CA SER A 618 -1.68 -24.39 -17.96
C SER A 618 -1.35 -23.59 -19.22
N HIS A 619 -2.10 -22.52 -19.51
CA HIS A 619 -1.85 -21.67 -20.66
C HIS A 619 -0.47 -20.97 -20.56
N PRO A 620 0.39 -20.99 -21.59
CA PRO A 620 1.78 -20.51 -21.49
C PRO A 620 1.89 -19.05 -21.06
N ALA A 621 0.95 -18.21 -21.46
CA ALA A 621 0.99 -16.76 -21.24
C ALA A 621 -0.05 -16.21 -20.23
N PHE A 622 -1.06 -16.99 -19.86
CA PHE A 622 -2.28 -16.49 -19.19
C PHE A 622 -2.55 -17.23 -17.88
N ILE A 623 -3.25 -16.57 -16.95
CA ILE A 623 -3.79 -17.16 -15.72
C ILE A 623 -5.32 -17.09 -15.81
N ILE A 624 -5.98 -18.20 -15.52
CA ILE A 624 -7.44 -18.33 -15.60
C ILE A 624 -7.99 -18.56 -14.18
N ASP A 625 -8.84 -17.66 -13.72
CA ASP A 625 -9.51 -17.69 -12.42
C ASP A 625 -11.03 -17.69 -12.66
N ARG A 626 -11.56 -18.89 -12.90
CA ARG A 626 -12.96 -19.13 -13.30
C ARG A 626 -13.96 -18.61 -12.26
N ASP A 627 -13.60 -18.63 -10.99
CA ASP A 627 -14.41 -18.10 -9.89
C ASP A 627 -14.77 -16.61 -10.08
N LYS A 628 -13.98 -15.84 -10.84
CA LYS A 628 -14.23 -14.42 -11.14
C LYS A 628 -15.05 -14.20 -12.41
N CYS A 629 -15.39 -15.25 -13.14
CA CYS A 629 -16.11 -15.13 -14.40
C CYS A 629 -17.59 -14.84 -14.15
N ILE A 630 -18.14 -13.85 -14.86
CA ILE A 630 -19.58 -13.55 -14.86
C ILE A 630 -20.28 -13.98 -16.16
N TYR A 631 -19.61 -14.82 -16.95
CA TYR A 631 -20.11 -15.36 -18.21
C TYR A 631 -20.63 -14.29 -19.20
N CYS A 632 -19.95 -13.14 -19.30
CA CYS A 632 -20.35 -12.08 -20.23
C CYS A 632 -19.99 -12.37 -21.71
N ARG A 633 -19.22 -13.43 -21.96
CA ARG A 633 -18.71 -13.91 -23.27
C ARG A 633 -17.98 -12.84 -24.11
N ARG A 634 -17.58 -11.72 -23.49
CA ARG A 634 -16.86 -10.63 -24.16
C ARG A 634 -15.48 -11.08 -24.63
N CYS A 635 -14.80 -11.90 -23.83
CA CYS A 635 -13.48 -12.44 -24.14
C CYS A 635 -13.50 -13.36 -25.36
N GLU A 636 -14.50 -14.23 -25.48
CA GLU A 636 -14.71 -15.13 -26.63
C GLU A 636 -14.98 -14.33 -27.92
N ARG A 637 -15.94 -13.39 -27.90
CA ARG A 637 -16.22 -12.53 -29.07
C ARG A 637 -15.06 -11.62 -29.50
N SER A 638 -14.17 -11.28 -28.56
CA SER A 638 -12.96 -10.50 -28.87
C SER A 638 -11.85 -11.34 -29.49
N CYS A 639 -12.02 -12.66 -29.61
CA CYS A 639 -11.05 -13.55 -30.23
C CYS A 639 -11.28 -13.62 -31.74
N GLU A 640 -10.41 -12.97 -32.53
CA GLU A 640 -10.46 -13.05 -34.00
C GLU A 640 -10.06 -14.42 -34.55
N TYR A 641 -9.49 -15.29 -33.73
CA TYR A 641 -9.05 -16.64 -34.12
C TYR A 641 -10.07 -17.73 -33.77
N ASP A 642 -11.20 -17.38 -33.15
CA ASP A 642 -12.17 -18.37 -32.61
C ASP A 642 -11.50 -19.44 -31.71
N ALA A 643 -10.46 -19.03 -30.98
CA ALA A 643 -9.58 -19.93 -30.23
C ALA A 643 -9.95 -20.05 -28.75
N LEU A 644 -10.98 -19.35 -28.29
CA LEU A 644 -11.43 -19.34 -26.90
C LEU A 644 -12.90 -19.74 -26.86
N GLU A 645 -13.24 -20.73 -26.05
CA GLU A 645 -14.60 -21.24 -25.89
C GLU A 645 -15.03 -21.17 -24.42
N LEU A 646 -16.22 -20.60 -24.18
CA LEU A 646 -16.85 -20.57 -22.86
C LEU A 646 -18.08 -21.48 -22.84
N GLY A 647 -18.13 -22.40 -21.88
CA GLY A 647 -19.25 -23.34 -21.69
C GLY A 647 -19.91 -23.22 -20.32
N ILE A 648 -21.16 -23.69 -20.23
CA ILE A 648 -21.92 -23.83 -18.99
C ILE A 648 -22.02 -25.31 -18.67
N GLU A 649 -21.52 -25.73 -17.51
CA GLU A 649 -21.61 -27.12 -17.05
C GLU A 649 -22.87 -27.37 -16.22
N SER A 650 -23.29 -26.38 -15.43
CA SER A 650 -24.47 -26.49 -14.57
C SER A 650 -25.10 -25.13 -14.24
N MET A 651 -26.41 -25.18 -13.95
CA MET A 651 -27.20 -24.07 -13.45
C MET A 651 -28.04 -24.52 -12.25
N ASP A 652 -28.35 -23.58 -11.36
CA ASP A 652 -29.31 -23.82 -10.28
C ASP A 652 -30.77 -23.67 -10.75
N GLY A 653 -31.73 -23.98 -9.87
CA GLY A 653 -33.17 -23.88 -10.15
C GLY A 653 -33.68 -22.46 -10.43
N ALA A 654 -32.86 -21.43 -10.23
CA ALA A 654 -33.17 -20.03 -10.56
C ALA A 654 -32.47 -19.57 -11.87
N GLY A 655 -31.87 -20.50 -12.62
CA GLY A 655 -31.14 -20.21 -13.85
C GLY A 655 -29.87 -19.38 -13.61
N GLN A 656 -29.24 -19.54 -12.45
CA GLN A 656 -27.92 -18.99 -12.17
C GLN A 656 -26.84 -20.02 -12.52
N ILE A 657 -25.81 -19.56 -13.25
CA ILE A 657 -24.68 -20.40 -13.63
C ILE A 657 -23.88 -20.76 -12.38
N THR A 658 -23.74 -22.06 -12.14
CA THR A 658 -22.95 -22.65 -11.05
C THR A 658 -21.73 -23.41 -11.60
N GLY A 659 -21.78 -23.87 -12.85
CA GLY A 659 -20.73 -24.60 -13.55
C GLY A 659 -20.23 -23.88 -14.81
N LEU A 660 -18.92 -23.68 -15.00
CA LEU A 660 -18.35 -23.00 -16.17
C LEU A 660 -16.99 -23.57 -16.62
N THR A 661 -16.82 -23.67 -17.94
CA THR A 661 -15.55 -24.00 -18.60
C THR A 661 -15.01 -22.81 -19.37
N ILE A 662 -13.68 -22.73 -19.44
CA ILE A 662 -12.95 -21.77 -20.28
C ILE A 662 -11.82 -22.55 -20.92
N ASN A 663 -11.92 -22.80 -22.22
CA ASN A 663 -10.96 -23.63 -22.95
C ASN A 663 -10.30 -22.82 -24.08
N PHE A 664 -9.00 -23.03 -24.27
CA PHE A 664 -8.26 -22.49 -25.41
C PHE A 664 -7.97 -23.61 -26.40
N LYS A 665 -8.34 -23.41 -27.67
CA LYS A 665 -8.06 -24.33 -28.78
C LYS A 665 -6.62 -24.18 -29.27
N ASP A 666 -6.14 -25.16 -30.04
CA ASP A 666 -4.75 -25.21 -30.54
C ASP A 666 -4.37 -24.06 -31.49
N ASN A 667 -5.37 -23.41 -32.12
CA ASN A 667 -5.16 -22.24 -32.97
C ASN A 667 -4.98 -20.92 -32.16
N CYS A 668 -4.92 -20.98 -30.82
CA CYS A 668 -4.65 -19.82 -29.98
C CYS A 668 -3.20 -19.30 -30.18
N VAL A 669 -3.06 -18.14 -30.80
CA VAL A 669 -1.75 -17.48 -30.98
C VAL A 669 -1.28 -16.68 -29.76
N SER A 670 -1.96 -16.80 -28.62
CA SER A 670 -1.63 -16.09 -27.37
C SER A 670 -1.58 -14.55 -27.50
N CYS A 671 -2.35 -13.95 -28.41
CA CYS A 671 -2.32 -12.50 -28.63
C CYS A 671 -2.82 -11.69 -27.42
N GLY A 672 -3.67 -12.27 -26.57
CA GLY A 672 -4.16 -11.68 -25.32
C GLY A 672 -5.31 -10.68 -25.47
N ALA A 673 -5.94 -10.57 -26.65
CA ALA A 673 -7.13 -9.72 -26.86
C ALA A 673 -8.28 -10.08 -25.89
N CYS A 674 -8.49 -11.37 -25.63
CA CYS A 674 -9.49 -11.87 -24.69
C CYS A 674 -9.26 -11.39 -23.24
N ILE A 675 -8.00 -11.15 -22.85
CA ILE A 675 -7.65 -10.66 -21.50
C ILE A 675 -7.94 -9.18 -21.37
N ASP A 676 -7.53 -8.38 -22.36
CA ASP A 676 -7.78 -6.93 -22.34
C ASP A 676 -9.28 -6.61 -22.42
N SER A 677 -10.07 -7.52 -22.99
CA SER A 677 -11.54 -7.46 -23.00
C SER A 677 -12.22 -8.07 -21.78
N CYS A 678 -11.50 -8.64 -20.81
CA CYS A 678 -12.12 -9.29 -19.65
C CYS A 678 -12.71 -8.27 -18.67
N SER A 679 -14.04 -8.27 -18.51
CA SER A 679 -14.78 -7.29 -17.68
C SER A 679 -14.61 -7.47 -16.16
N THR A 680 -13.86 -8.47 -15.70
CA THR A 680 -13.67 -8.76 -14.27
C THR A 680 -12.21 -8.89 -13.86
N GLY A 681 -11.47 -9.77 -14.52
CA GLY A 681 -10.20 -10.32 -14.04
C GLY A 681 -10.23 -11.84 -13.88
N ALA A 682 -11.15 -12.54 -14.54
CA ALA A 682 -11.12 -13.99 -14.70
C ALA A 682 -9.96 -14.44 -15.61
N LEU A 683 -9.59 -13.63 -16.60
CA LEU A 683 -8.42 -13.85 -17.44
C LEU A 683 -7.37 -12.79 -17.12
N ASN A 684 -6.13 -13.20 -16.84
CA ASN A 684 -5.03 -12.27 -16.54
C ASN A 684 -3.73 -12.63 -17.26
N LYS A 685 -2.86 -11.63 -17.43
CA LYS A 685 -1.51 -11.76 -17.99
C LYS A 685 -0.60 -12.37 -16.92
N LYS A 686 0.16 -13.44 -17.22
CA LYS A 686 1.18 -13.98 -16.29
C LYS A 686 2.25 -12.95 -15.91
N ALA A 687 2.65 -12.11 -16.87
CA ALA A 687 3.64 -11.04 -16.66
C ALA A 687 3.15 -9.92 -15.72
N GLN A 688 1.83 -9.77 -15.53
CA GLN A 688 1.25 -8.74 -14.67
C GLN A 688 1.25 -9.22 -13.22
N THR A 689 2.27 -8.81 -12.46
CA THR A 689 2.48 -9.25 -11.07
C THR A 689 2.03 -8.24 -10.02
N ILE A 690 1.80 -6.98 -10.42
CA ILE A 690 1.46 -5.90 -9.50
C ILE A 690 -0.05 -5.66 -9.58
N PRO A 691 -0.81 -5.86 -8.49
CA PRO A 691 -2.18 -5.39 -8.45
C PRO A 691 -2.16 -3.86 -8.45
N ILE A 692 -2.67 -3.30 -9.54
CA ILE A 692 -2.87 -1.85 -9.67
C ILE A 692 -4.08 -1.55 -8.77
N GLN A 693 -3.85 -0.86 -7.65
CA GLN A 693 -4.89 -0.51 -6.67
C GLN A 693 -4.92 0.99 -6.39
N ALA A 694 -5.81 1.71 -7.06
CA ALA A 694 -6.03 3.14 -6.94
C ALA A 694 -4.74 3.96 -7.06
N GLU A 695 -3.90 3.65 -8.04
CA GLU A 695 -2.59 4.29 -8.23
C GLU A 695 -2.60 5.16 -9.48
N ALA A 696 -2.06 6.38 -9.37
CA ALA A 696 -1.79 7.21 -10.53
C ALA A 696 -0.68 6.55 -11.35
N VAL A 697 -1.07 5.94 -12.46
CA VAL A 697 -0.14 5.37 -13.45
C VAL A 697 -0.04 6.34 -14.60
N ARG A 698 1.18 6.58 -15.08
CA ARG A 698 1.40 7.40 -16.26
C ARG A 698 1.16 6.54 -17.48
N GLU A 699 0.27 6.97 -18.34
CA GLU A 699 0.08 6.36 -19.65
C GLU A 699 1.04 7.00 -20.66
N VAL A 700 1.81 6.16 -21.35
CA VAL A 700 2.81 6.58 -22.34
C VAL A 700 2.49 5.89 -23.64
N ARG A 701 2.04 6.66 -24.63
CA ARG A 701 1.90 6.18 -26.00
C ARG A 701 3.29 5.95 -26.59
N THR A 702 3.48 4.80 -27.23
CA THR A 702 4.74 4.47 -27.90
C THR A 702 4.52 3.44 -29.00
N THR A 703 5.59 3.10 -29.71
CA THR A 703 5.61 2.14 -30.81
C THR A 703 6.32 0.85 -30.38
N CYS A 704 5.73 -0.29 -30.72
CA CYS A 704 6.26 -1.62 -30.44
C CYS A 704 7.63 -1.81 -31.11
N PRO A 705 8.71 -2.08 -30.35
CA PRO A 705 10.05 -2.21 -30.93
C PRO A 705 10.37 -3.64 -31.40
N TYR A 706 9.38 -4.55 -31.49
CA TYR A 706 9.66 -5.97 -31.75
C TYR A 706 9.84 -6.33 -33.22
N CYS A 707 9.22 -5.61 -34.15
CA CYS A 707 9.35 -5.81 -35.59
C CYS A 707 9.02 -4.52 -36.36
N GLY A 708 9.31 -4.49 -37.65
CA GLY A 708 9.03 -3.34 -38.52
C GLY A 708 7.55 -2.98 -38.72
N ALA A 709 6.61 -3.74 -38.15
CA ALA A 709 5.18 -3.39 -38.20
C ALA A 709 4.86 -2.12 -37.39
N GLY A 710 5.65 -1.76 -36.38
CA GLY A 710 5.47 -0.50 -35.66
C GLY A 710 4.10 -0.34 -34.98
N CYS A 711 3.55 -1.41 -34.39
CA CYS A 711 2.26 -1.35 -33.72
C CYS A 711 2.23 -0.28 -32.60
N GLN A 712 1.18 0.53 -32.56
CA GLN A 712 0.95 1.51 -31.51
C GLN A 712 0.47 0.84 -30.23
N MET A 713 1.10 1.20 -29.13
CA MET A 713 0.84 0.65 -27.80
C MET A 713 0.77 1.76 -26.76
N LEU A 714 0.06 1.45 -25.68
CA LEU A 714 -0.08 2.29 -24.51
C LEU A 714 0.59 1.60 -23.33
N LEU A 715 1.74 2.12 -22.90
CA LEU A 715 2.41 1.64 -21.71
C LEU A 715 1.76 2.27 -20.49
N ARG A 716 1.42 1.45 -19.50
CA ARG A 716 1.12 1.93 -18.16
C ARG A 716 2.42 1.86 -17.37
N VAL A 717 2.88 3.01 -16.89
CA VAL A 717 4.18 3.18 -16.26
C VAL A 717 3.99 3.77 -14.86
N LYS A 718 4.64 3.16 -13.88
CA LYS A 718 4.77 3.69 -12.53
C LYS A 718 6.24 3.96 -12.24
N GLY A 719 6.58 5.23 -11.97
CA GLY A 719 7.96 5.69 -11.91
C GLY A 719 8.72 5.34 -13.20
N ASN A 720 9.73 4.47 -13.10
CA ASN A 720 10.50 3.93 -14.22
C ASN A 720 10.13 2.49 -14.59
N THR A 721 8.98 2.00 -14.11
CA THR A 721 8.52 0.62 -14.31
C THR A 721 7.30 0.49 -15.18
N ILE A 722 7.43 -0.30 -16.25
CA ILE A 722 6.30 -0.73 -17.08
C ILE A 722 5.53 -1.79 -16.29
N ILE A 723 4.33 -1.45 -15.84
CA ILE A 723 3.47 -2.35 -15.05
C ILE A 723 2.52 -3.15 -15.94
N GLU A 724 2.18 -2.60 -17.12
CA GLU A 724 1.28 -3.21 -18.08
C GLU A 724 1.46 -2.56 -19.46
N VAL A 725 1.22 -3.35 -20.51
CA VAL A 725 1.11 -2.86 -21.88
C VAL A 725 -0.29 -3.17 -22.42
N ASN A 726 -0.93 -2.14 -22.95
CA ASN A 726 -2.20 -2.20 -23.66
C ASN A 726 -2.02 -1.72 -25.10
N SER A 727 -3.04 -1.92 -25.93
CA SER A 727 -3.03 -1.46 -27.31
C SER A 727 -3.69 -0.09 -27.46
N GLU A 728 -3.18 0.71 -28.39
CA GLU A 728 -3.83 1.95 -28.83
C GLU A 728 -4.84 1.62 -29.93
N LYS A 729 -6.11 1.97 -29.73
CA LYS A 729 -7.22 1.48 -30.56
C LYS A 729 -7.44 2.31 -31.82
N ASP A 730 -7.13 3.60 -31.75
CA ASP A 730 -7.53 4.55 -32.79
C ASP A 730 -6.43 4.84 -33.82
N LEU A 731 -5.28 4.18 -33.70
CA LEU A 731 -4.11 4.46 -34.56
C LEU A 731 -3.68 3.25 -35.40
N ALA A 732 -3.29 3.57 -36.64
CA ALA A 732 -2.61 2.66 -37.54
C ALA A 732 -1.21 2.26 -37.00
N PRO A 733 -0.68 1.10 -37.39
CA PRO A 733 -1.25 0.15 -38.36
C PRO A 733 -2.11 -0.94 -37.71
N ASN A 734 -2.19 -0.99 -36.38
CA ASN A 734 -2.75 -2.13 -35.67
C ASN A 734 -4.15 -1.91 -35.10
N TYR A 735 -4.64 -0.67 -34.98
CA TYR A 735 -6.02 -0.36 -34.55
C TYR A 735 -6.46 -1.18 -33.32
N GLY A 736 -5.61 -1.25 -32.29
CA GLY A 736 -5.89 -2.00 -31.06
C GLY A 736 -5.44 -3.47 -31.05
N ALA A 737 -4.98 -4.03 -32.17
CA ALA A 737 -4.42 -5.38 -32.21
C ALA A 737 -2.95 -5.40 -31.74
N LEU A 738 -2.57 -6.34 -30.88
CA LEU A 738 -1.16 -6.59 -30.55
C LEU A 738 -0.94 -8.11 -30.53
N CYS A 739 0.23 -8.53 -31.00
CA CYS A 739 0.70 -9.90 -30.85
C CYS A 739 1.20 -10.17 -29.42
N VAL A 740 1.51 -11.45 -29.13
CA VAL A 740 2.01 -11.88 -27.82
C VAL A 740 3.24 -11.09 -27.35
N LYS A 741 4.17 -10.76 -28.26
CA LYS A 741 5.39 -9.99 -27.94
C LYS A 741 5.06 -8.57 -27.49
N GLY A 742 4.30 -7.85 -28.33
CA GLY A 742 3.92 -6.46 -28.03
C GLY A 742 3.09 -6.33 -26.77
N ARG A 743 2.23 -7.30 -26.46
CA ARG A 743 1.33 -7.22 -25.30
C ARG A 743 1.97 -7.71 -23.99
N LEU A 744 2.80 -8.76 -24.04
CA LEU A 744 3.20 -9.49 -22.82
C LEU A 744 4.70 -9.45 -22.53
N ALA A 745 5.54 -9.29 -23.55
CA ALA A 745 6.97 -9.48 -23.38
C ALA A 745 7.72 -8.24 -22.88
N HIS A 746 7.09 -7.29 -22.19
CA HIS A 746 7.74 -6.02 -21.78
C HIS A 746 8.79 -6.14 -20.67
N GLU A 747 8.90 -7.28 -19.98
CA GLU A 747 9.77 -7.46 -18.82
C GLU A 747 11.27 -7.35 -19.16
N PHE A 748 11.70 -7.56 -20.42
CA PHE A 748 13.11 -7.42 -20.82
C PHE A 748 13.65 -6.01 -20.58
N VAL A 749 12.79 -4.99 -20.63
CA VAL A 749 13.18 -3.58 -20.43
C VAL A 749 13.83 -3.40 -19.06
N GLN A 750 13.39 -4.19 -18.08
CA GLN A 750 13.80 -4.09 -16.69
C GLN A 750 14.59 -5.30 -16.21
N HIS A 751 14.95 -6.21 -17.12
CA HIS A 751 15.70 -7.39 -16.78
C HIS A 751 17.11 -7.02 -16.30
N LYS A 752 17.58 -7.67 -15.23
CA LYS A 752 18.90 -7.39 -14.64
C LYS A 752 20.07 -7.64 -15.59
N GLU A 753 19.90 -8.57 -16.53
CA GLU A 753 20.93 -8.92 -17.52
C GLU A 753 20.85 -8.04 -18.77
N ARG A 754 19.92 -7.07 -18.81
CA ARG A 754 19.89 -6.09 -19.88
C ARG A 754 21.16 -5.26 -19.83
N LEU A 755 21.99 -5.38 -20.85
CA LEU A 755 23.18 -4.56 -21.02
C LEU A 755 22.78 -3.08 -21.16
N LYS A 756 23.32 -2.25 -20.27
CA LYS A 756 23.12 -0.79 -20.28
C LYS A 756 24.37 -0.02 -20.71
N LYS A 757 25.51 -0.72 -20.81
CA LYS A 757 26.82 -0.19 -21.13
C LYS A 757 27.59 -1.19 -22.00
N PRO A 758 28.50 -0.73 -22.86
CA PRO A 758 29.27 -1.62 -23.72
C PRO A 758 30.29 -2.43 -22.89
N LEU A 759 30.56 -3.65 -23.34
CA LEU A 759 31.53 -4.56 -22.73
C LEU A 759 32.56 -4.99 -23.76
N ILE A 760 33.85 -4.97 -23.41
CA ILE A 760 34.94 -5.52 -24.23
C ILE A 760 35.53 -6.75 -23.52
N ARG A 761 35.86 -7.80 -24.28
CA ARG A 761 36.57 -8.96 -23.75
C ARG A 761 38.05 -8.65 -23.59
N LYS A 762 38.54 -8.56 -22.35
CA LYS A 762 39.96 -8.42 -21.99
C LYS A 762 40.40 -9.66 -21.21
N ASN A 763 41.45 -10.35 -21.66
CA ASN A 763 41.96 -11.58 -21.02
C ASN A 763 40.87 -12.64 -20.78
N GLY A 764 39.98 -12.85 -21.76
CA GLY A 764 38.90 -13.83 -21.67
C GLY A 764 37.64 -13.37 -20.92
N ILE A 765 37.69 -12.24 -20.20
CA ILE A 765 36.58 -11.74 -19.37
C ILE A 765 35.96 -10.50 -20.01
N LEU A 766 34.63 -10.37 -19.98
CA LEU A 766 33.93 -9.16 -20.42
C LEU A 766 34.05 -8.07 -19.35
N VAL A 767 34.56 -6.91 -19.74
CA VAL A 767 34.79 -5.75 -18.87
C VAL A 767 34.00 -4.56 -19.41
N GLU A 768 33.34 -3.83 -18.52
CA GLU A 768 32.61 -2.60 -18.87
C GLU A 768 33.56 -1.50 -19.32
N VAL A 769 33.22 -0.82 -20.42
CA VAL A 769 34.04 0.25 -21.01
C VAL A 769 33.18 1.46 -21.40
N GLY A 770 33.83 2.58 -21.72
CA GLY A 770 33.16 3.74 -22.32
C GLY A 770 32.73 3.49 -23.77
N TRP A 771 31.81 4.30 -24.29
CA TRP A 771 31.38 4.20 -25.69
C TRP A 771 32.53 4.49 -26.66
N ASP A 772 33.38 5.48 -26.38
CA ASP A 772 34.51 5.83 -27.24
C ASP A 772 35.49 4.65 -27.34
N GLU A 773 35.88 4.07 -26.21
CA GLU A 773 36.74 2.88 -26.18
C GLU A 773 36.09 1.70 -26.92
N ALA A 774 34.79 1.47 -26.73
CA ALA A 774 34.05 0.42 -27.42
C ALA A 774 34.07 0.60 -28.94
N LEU A 775 33.84 1.82 -29.41
CA LEU A 775 33.80 2.16 -30.83
C LEU A 775 35.20 2.11 -31.46
N GLU A 776 36.22 2.67 -30.81
CA GLU A 776 37.61 2.60 -31.26
C GLU A 776 38.10 1.16 -31.34
N TYR A 777 37.85 0.36 -30.29
CA TYR A 777 38.18 -1.05 -30.29
C TYR A 777 37.51 -1.78 -31.45
N THR A 778 36.19 -1.57 -31.63
CA THR A 778 35.42 -2.21 -32.70
C THR A 778 35.94 -1.82 -34.08
N ALA A 779 36.20 -0.52 -34.31
CA ALA A 779 36.75 0.00 -35.55
C ALA A 779 38.13 -0.60 -35.84
N LYS A 780 39.04 -0.60 -34.87
CA LYS A 780 40.36 -1.22 -34.98
C LYS A 780 40.25 -2.70 -35.35
N ARG A 781 39.36 -3.45 -34.69
CA ARG A 781 39.16 -4.88 -35.00
C ARG A 781 38.65 -5.10 -36.43
N PHE A 782 37.76 -4.25 -36.94
CA PHE A 782 37.36 -4.32 -38.36
C PHE A 782 38.52 -4.05 -39.31
N PHE A 783 39.35 -3.03 -39.03
CA PHE A 783 40.56 -2.76 -39.83
C PHE A 783 41.54 -3.94 -39.82
N ASP A 784 41.85 -4.47 -38.64
CA ASP A 784 42.77 -5.60 -38.47
C ASP A 784 42.27 -6.83 -39.25
N LEU A 785 40.98 -7.19 -39.09
CA LEU A 785 40.38 -8.34 -39.77
C LEU A 785 40.37 -8.18 -41.29
N LYS A 786 39.98 -6.99 -41.78
CA LYS A 786 40.02 -6.67 -43.21
C LYS A 786 41.43 -6.75 -43.78
N ALA A 787 42.44 -6.28 -43.04
CA ALA A 787 43.84 -6.33 -43.47
C ALA A 787 44.39 -7.77 -43.50
N MET A 788 44.03 -8.61 -42.52
CA MET A 788 44.53 -9.98 -42.41
C MET A 788 43.81 -10.97 -43.35
N TYR A 789 42.49 -10.82 -43.53
CA TYR A 789 41.65 -11.84 -44.16
C TYR A 789 40.82 -11.31 -45.35
N GLY A 790 40.97 -10.04 -45.72
CA GLY A 790 40.19 -9.40 -46.77
C GLY A 790 38.80 -8.94 -46.32
N ALA A 791 38.15 -8.10 -47.13
CA ALA A 791 36.85 -7.49 -46.81
C ALA A 791 35.72 -8.53 -46.67
N ASP A 792 35.74 -9.60 -47.46
CA ASP A 792 34.71 -10.64 -47.45
C ASP A 792 34.77 -11.57 -46.22
N SER A 793 35.78 -11.42 -45.35
CA SER A 793 35.82 -12.08 -44.05
C SER A 793 34.84 -11.49 -43.03
N ILE A 794 34.25 -10.32 -43.33
CA ILE A 794 33.32 -9.60 -42.46
C ILE A 794 31.92 -9.68 -43.07
N ALA A 795 30.94 -10.06 -42.26
CA ALA A 795 29.53 -10.02 -42.65
C ALA A 795 28.72 -9.15 -41.68
N ALA A 796 27.67 -8.50 -42.17
CA ALA A 796 26.72 -7.78 -41.33
C ALA A 796 25.30 -8.30 -41.52
N PHE A 797 24.60 -8.46 -40.40
CA PHE A 797 23.17 -8.77 -40.38
C PHE A 797 22.43 -7.57 -39.81
N SER A 798 21.66 -6.88 -40.65
CA SER A 798 20.80 -5.80 -40.18
C SER A 798 19.51 -6.35 -39.56
N CYS A 799 18.91 -5.56 -38.68
CA CYS A 799 17.70 -5.97 -37.97
C CYS A 799 16.44 -5.65 -38.81
N ALA A 800 15.47 -6.56 -38.90
CA ALA A 800 14.14 -6.26 -39.44
C ALA A 800 13.34 -5.23 -38.62
N ARG A 801 13.91 -4.72 -37.52
CA ARG A 801 13.38 -3.59 -36.72
C ARG A 801 13.97 -2.25 -37.16
N ALA A 802 15.07 -2.26 -37.91
CA ALA A 802 15.74 -1.05 -38.35
C ALA A 802 14.88 -0.33 -39.40
N THR A 803 14.90 1.00 -39.41
CA THR A 803 14.22 1.78 -40.43
C THR A 803 14.86 1.56 -41.81
N ASN A 804 14.18 1.98 -42.87
CA ASN A 804 14.76 1.91 -44.23
C ASN A 804 16.05 2.72 -44.33
N GLU A 805 16.13 3.86 -43.63
CA GLU A 805 17.30 4.72 -43.55
C GLU A 805 18.46 4.03 -42.81
N GLU A 806 18.18 3.37 -41.68
CA GLU A 806 19.20 2.61 -40.93
C GLU A 806 19.73 1.43 -41.76
N ASN A 807 18.84 0.70 -42.45
CA ASN A 807 19.23 -0.39 -43.36
C ASN A 807 20.07 0.13 -44.54
N TYR A 808 19.71 1.30 -45.09
CA TYR A 808 20.49 1.95 -46.13
C TYR A 808 21.88 2.35 -45.62
N LEU A 809 21.98 2.92 -44.41
CA LEU A 809 23.26 3.26 -43.79
C LEU A 809 24.13 2.03 -43.53
N MET A 810 23.55 0.91 -43.08
CA MET A 810 24.28 -0.35 -42.92
C MET A 810 24.81 -0.86 -44.27
N GLN A 811 24.00 -0.84 -45.33
CA GLN A 811 24.45 -1.20 -46.68
C GLN A 811 25.58 -0.29 -47.16
N LYS A 812 25.46 1.02 -46.94
CA LYS A 812 26.49 1.99 -47.31
C LYS A 812 27.77 1.68 -46.54
N PHE A 813 27.71 1.53 -45.22
CA PHE A 813 28.86 1.20 -44.39
C PHE A 813 29.58 -0.07 -44.85
N MET A 814 28.84 -1.15 -45.10
CA MET A 814 29.44 -2.43 -45.53
C MET A 814 30.04 -2.35 -46.93
N ARG A 815 29.35 -1.74 -47.90
CA ARG A 815 29.83 -1.67 -49.28
C ARG A 815 30.93 -0.64 -49.50
N THR A 816 30.87 0.52 -48.84
CA THR A 816 31.83 1.61 -49.07
C THR A 816 33.00 1.57 -48.10
N SER A 817 32.75 1.32 -46.81
CA SER A 817 33.80 1.40 -45.78
C SER A 817 34.49 0.04 -45.59
N ILE A 818 33.71 -1.03 -45.44
CA ILE A 818 34.27 -2.38 -45.33
C ILE A 818 34.69 -2.90 -46.70
N GLY A 819 33.91 -2.67 -47.76
CA GLY A 819 34.22 -3.10 -49.13
C GLY A 819 33.72 -4.50 -49.46
N THR A 820 32.64 -4.96 -48.82
CA THR A 820 32.05 -6.29 -49.03
C THR A 820 30.56 -6.20 -49.34
N ASN A 821 30.06 -7.19 -50.08
CA ASN A 821 28.63 -7.42 -50.31
C ASN A 821 28.04 -8.46 -49.35
N ASN A 822 28.81 -8.95 -48.37
CA ASN A 822 28.35 -9.86 -47.32
C ASN A 822 27.48 -9.13 -46.30
N ILE A 823 26.30 -8.70 -46.76
CA ILE A 823 25.28 -8.08 -45.95
C ILE A 823 23.96 -8.79 -46.18
N ASP A 824 23.29 -9.07 -45.08
CA ASP A 824 21.93 -9.61 -45.09
C ASP A 824 21.12 -8.97 -43.96
N HIS A 825 19.88 -9.40 -43.80
CA HIS A 825 18.99 -8.99 -42.73
C HIS A 825 18.29 -10.21 -42.13
N CYS A 826 18.10 -10.19 -40.82
CA CYS A 826 17.36 -11.26 -40.16
C CYS A 826 15.85 -10.99 -40.22
N ALA A 827 15.12 -11.77 -41.01
CA ALA A 827 13.65 -11.64 -41.16
C ALA A 827 12.85 -12.13 -39.93
N ARG A 828 13.47 -12.84 -38.98
CA ARG A 828 12.79 -13.39 -37.78
C ARG A 828 13.52 -13.05 -36.48
N LEU A 829 12.92 -12.19 -35.67
CA LEU A 829 13.16 -12.13 -34.21
C LEU A 829 11.85 -12.07 -33.44
#